data_AF-A0A2M9P057-F1
#
_entry.id   AF-A0A2M9P057-F1
#
_cell.length_a   1.000
_cell.length_b   1.000
_cell.length_c   1.000
_cell.angle_alpha   90.00
_cell.angle_beta   90.00
_cell.angle_gamma   90.00
#
_symmetry.space_group_name_H-M   'P 1'
#
loop_
_entity.id
_entity.type
_entity.pdbx_description
1 polymer ?
#
loop_
_entity_poly.entity_id
_entity_poly.type
_entity_poly.pdbx_seq_one_letter_code
_entity_poly.pdbx_strand_id
1 'polypeptide(L)'
;MMEKVRYLNGIYRVKRRGGLNRTGKCLFCGITFVKNGNEGHGEPRIHRNQGFQHPFWRMKMKGRIGGSIMKRVLGILLAVILFAGTNNIAMDVRAADPTMDGHGLLGEFFKVEKNPDDRNDISVFKFDDKRGERPVANLNGDSFIDIFNEFSGTPDFNTARFTGTIVPQYTEDYTFSMEGDDGFRLWVNGKLIIDFWKQEWDKEQVSTPISLEAGKHYDIKVEYLQGWGGSWLRMKWESASQVKEVIPESALFMPIGKVIATKKGELTAEIQKVDYLLGNFSNEVKESRLTSLLDTKKKAKELLDTIDDQGVSDRDKAGLLMEETKAVSVARSDFMKDMGVTSYSVSDKFNNPLYQGQDPFVTYKDGFYYFVSSSNLDSNNKVYVSKSRTLTDQGEKVMVFDSQGTQTRIFAPEIFFFDGKWYIYYCADLKEYDYQHMGTVLESVTDDPQGEYVDKGALYLGENGKYKQANDLTVFDYNGQLYAVWGTLGSGEPIGPAIVPMDNPYTITADRSFLPGGGGEGPRVLQKDGKVFITMSEGNFAGNDYRLSYFTNTDGDILNPDSWTRTNDVFVATRDVSGPGRAAFVKSADGLEDWMIYHSRVYKDTGVNGWRQVNIKKFNWNEDGTPNFGQPVSPFEWQKLPSGDLGRGAMYQAEDGIHYGDIKKENSQANYQGTGYINLPKKAGAEASFVVNAEEAGDYIVGVRYAYGIQVDGESTDRPRTQLPARAKVNVYVNGIQVKTITPDKTAISWEEWFTGSERLSLKAGKNVISYRIDNGSIGNVNIDNLSMYKADVPNPIVPTVPVTSVTVEPKKTVNVGETYQFHAAVKPANHTSTIKWNSSDTDVAVVNSIGMVTGKAVGKATIKAIIDDQEVSSVVTVQKPSAATSLEIIGKDGARKIAVKGGTLQLSAKILPDNATDKSVTWSVEKGKEVASVSKTGLITAKEKGNVVVKATLVSNPQITDTYKVKVVGLDSITLEANKEKLYRDKMADLKISGRYSDGKAADLSEATIKYTSSNKKIISIRKGVITAHDPGKAILYVKVSLNGYTVNSNALKIVVKTSIESIEKLVDGYADDGSIDNRLAGQLSKHLDQAKKEHDRGHDKQAVKNMKNFLKQLNKKENDKHIDDDVKENLNADANALLESWINEK
;
A
#
# COMPACT_ATOMS: atom_id res chain seq x y z
N MET A 1 -21.92 -0.14 33.40
CA MET A 1 -22.60 -1.14 34.24
C MET A 1 -23.07 -2.29 33.37
N MET A 2 -23.41 -3.44 33.96
CA MET A 2 -23.79 -4.65 33.23
C MET A 2 -25.12 -4.47 32.49
N GLU A 3 -25.20 -4.91 31.23
CA GLU A 3 -26.35 -5.69 30.75
C GLU A 3 -26.02 -6.43 29.45
N LYS A 4 -26.47 -7.69 29.35
CA LYS A 4 -26.35 -8.55 28.17
C LYS A 4 -27.76 -9.08 27.86
N VAL A 5 -28.37 -8.58 26.79
CA VAL A 5 -29.60 -9.16 26.23
C VAL A 5 -29.42 -9.34 24.72
N ARG A 6 -29.80 -10.52 24.23
CA ARG A 6 -29.95 -10.88 22.80
C ARG A 6 -31.45 -10.94 22.48
N TYR A 7 -31.75 -11.09 21.18
CA TYR A 7 -33.07 -11.38 20.57
C TYR A 7 -33.95 -10.12 20.34
N LEU A 8 -34.79 -10.03 19.29
CA LEU A 8 -35.34 -11.05 18.36
C LEU A 8 -35.64 -10.45 16.94
N ASN A 9 -35.92 -11.36 15.99
CA ASN A 9 -36.62 -11.25 14.68
C ASN A 9 -37.55 -10.02 14.44
N GLY A 10 -37.92 -9.58 13.23
CA GLY A 10 -37.84 -10.16 11.87
C GLY A 10 -39.13 -9.88 11.06
N ILE A 11 -39.07 -9.91 9.71
CA ILE A 11 -39.83 -10.84 8.82
C ILE A 11 -41.02 -10.23 8.02
N TYR A 12 -41.09 -10.60 6.71
CA TYR A 12 -42.25 -10.56 5.77
C TYR A 12 -42.82 -9.20 5.24
N ARG A 13 -43.47 -9.07 4.06
CA ARG A 13 -43.56 -9.86 2.78
C ARG A 13 -44.45 -9.09 1.74
N VAL A 14 -44.39 -9.52 0.47
CA VAL A 14 -45.43 -9.40 -0.62
C VAL A 14 -45.41 -8.20 -1.59
N LYS A 15 -45.42 -8.58 -2.88
CA LYS A 15 -45.61 -7.80 -4.12
C LYS A 15 -46.95 -7.05 -4.22
N ARG A 16 -47.00 -5.90 -4.90
CA ARG A 16 -47.69 -5.75 -6.22
C ARG A 16 -47.56 -4.38 -6.90
N ARG A 17 -47.28 -4.43 -8.21
CA ARG A 17 -47.76 -3.59 -9.32
C ARG A 17 -47.87 -2.06 -9.19
N GLY A 18 -47.08 -1.37 -10.01
CA GLY A 18 -47.41 -0.10 -10.67
C GLY A 18 -46.48 0.08 -11.88
N GLY A 19 -47.01 0.23 -13.10
CA GLY A 19 -46.23 0.39 -14.34
C GLY A 19 -47.08 0.98 -15.47
N LEU A 20 -46.46 1.25 -16.63
CA LEU A 20 -46.91 2.18 -17.70
C LEU A 20 -46.64 3.66 -17.28
N ASN A 21 -46.20 4.63 -18.10
CA ASN A 21 -45.89 4.81 -19.53
C ASN A 21 -44.85 5.98 -19.65
N ARG A 22 -44.17 6.35 -20.75
CA ARG A 22 -44.21 5.92 -22.18
C ARG A 22 -42.84 6.18 -22.88
N THR A 23 -42.67 5.55 -24.05
CA THR A 23 -41.69 5.74 -25.14
C THR A 23 -41.77 7.09 -25.88
N GLY A 24 -40.66 7.56 -26.50
CA GLY A 24 -40.66 8.65 -27.51
C GLY A 24 -39.26 8.95 -28.12
N LYS A 25 -39.15 9.08 -29.45
CA LYS A 25 -37.90 9.29 -30.22
C LYS A 25 -37.81 10.71 -30.82
N CYS A 26 -36.57 11.21 -30.98
CA CYS A 26 -36.03 12.07 -32.08
C CYS A 26 -36.78 13.33 -32.57
N LEU A 27 -36.08 14.47 -32.71
CA LEU A 27 -35.54 14.99 -34.00
C LEU A 27 -34.92 16.42 -33.87
N PHE A 28 -33.76 16.65 -34.52
CA PHE A 28 -33.24 17.90 -35.17
C PHE A 28 -33.20 19.24 -34.38
N CYS A 29 -32.33 20.23 -34.67
CA CYS A 29 -31.39 20.52 -35.77
C CYS A 29 -29.95 20.75 -35.22
N GLY A 30 -28.86 20.76 -36.00
CA GLY A 30 -28.71 20.65 -37.46
C GLY A 30 -28.06 21.90 -38.09
N ILE A 31 -26.76 21.82 -38.41
CA ILE A 31 -26.11 22.55 -39.53
C ILE A 31 -25.13 21.56 -40.19
N THR A 32 -25.14 21.51 -41.51
CA THR A 32 -24.31 20.62 -42.34
C THR A 32 -23.59 21.46 -43.38
N PHE A 33 -22.35 21.10 -43.74
CA PHE A 33 -21.79 21.46 -45.05
C PHE A 33 -21.27 20.20 -45.76
N VAL A 34 -21.47 20.13 -47.07
CA VAL A 34 -21.27 18.94 -47.90
C VAL A 34 -20.26 19.22 -49.02
N LYS A 35 -19.38 18.23 -49.24
CA LYS A 35 -18.50 17.94 -50.38
C LYS A 35 -18.56 18.82 -51.65
N ASN A 36 -17.38 19.15 -52.19
CA ASN A 36 -16.78 18.63 -53.44
C ASN A 36 -15.41 19.34 -53.68
N GLY A 37 -14.36 18.79 -54.30
CA GLY A 37 -14.12 17.43 -54.83
C GLY A 37 -12.72 17.29 -55.49
N ASN A 38 -12.43 16.09 -56.03
CA ASN A 38 -11.42 15.66 -57.02
C ASN A 38 -9.90 15.95 -56.91
N GLU A 39 -9.15 14.84 -56.80
CA GLU A 39 -8.06 14.34 -57.68
C GLU A 39 -6.94 15.26 -58.24
N GLY A 40 -5.68 14.82 -58.05
CA GLY A 40 -4.50 15.31 -58.77
C GLY A 40 -3.21 14.53 -58.43
N HIS A 41 -2.62 13.83 -59.41
CA HIS A 41 -1.39 13.03 -59.26
C HIS A 41 -0.11 13.88 -59.10
N GLY A 42 0.95 13.31 -58.49
CA GLY A 42 2.32 13.82 -58.68
C GLY A 42 3.40 13.26 -57.73
N GLU A 43 3.99 12.09 -58.05
CA GLU A 43 5.40 11.85 -57.67
C GLU A 43 6.31 12.85 -58.41
N PRO A 44 7.49 13.17 -57.86
CA PRO A 44 8.68 12.73 -58.58
C PRO A 44 9.80 12.12 -57.71
N ARG A 45 10.68 11.41 -58.41
CA ARG A 45 11.72 10.50 -57.89
C ARG A 45 13.10 11.15 -57.70
N ILE A 46 13.79 10.70 -56.64
CA ILE A 46 15.17 10.17 -56.59
C ILE A 46 16.33 11.02 -57.22
N HIS A 47 17.34 11.43 -56.42
CA HIS A 47 18.71 10.85 -56.51
C HIS A 47 19.76 11.31 -55.45
N ARG A 48 20.40 10.31 -54.81
CA ARG A 48 21.84 10.14 -54.44
C ARG A 48 22.66 11.25 -53.74
N ASN A 49 23.25 10.90 -52.59
CA ASN A 49 24.64 10.36 -52.46
C ASN A 49 24.78 9.69 -51.07
N GLN A 50 25.28 8.46 -50.91
CA GLN A 50 26.70 8.09 -50.74
C GLN A 50 27.48 9.07 -49.83
N GLY A 51 27.99 8.75 -48.64
CA GLY A 51 28.13 7.48 -47.91
C GLY A 51 29.60 7.20 -47.57
N PHE A 52 29.94 6.90 -46.30
CA PHE A 52 31.26 6.34 -45.93
C PHE A 52 31.22 5.59 -44.60
N GLN A 53 31.93 4.46 -44.54
CA GLN A 53 32.23 3.70 -43.31
C GLN A 53 33.65 4.07 -42.82
N HIS A 54 33.88 4.09 -41.50
CA HIS A 54 34.66 3.04 -40.78
C HIS A 54 34.96 3.43 -39.31
N PRO A 55 35.25 2.45 -38.43
CA PRO A 55 35.45 2.64 -36.99
C PRO A 55 36.93 2.74 -36.61
N PHE A 56 37.26 3.08 -35.36
CA PHE A 56 38.58 2.76 -34.79
C PHE A 56 38.57 2.33 -33.32
N TRP A 57 39.61 1.57 -32.98
CA TRP A 57 39.80 0.81 -31.74
C TRP A 57 40.69 1.55 -30.72
N ARG A 58 40.74 0.99 -29.50
CA ARG A 58 41.58 1.40 -28.36
C ARG A 58 43.05 1.70 -28.70
N MET A 59 43.67 2.62 -27.95
CA MET A 59 45.07 2.45 -27.52
C MET A 59 45.31 2.90 -26.07
N LYS A 60 46.17 2.15 -25.36
CA LYS A 60 46.62 2.44 -23.99
C LYS A 60 47.76 3.46 -24.03
N MET A 61 47.94 4.23 -22.94
CA MET A 61 49.28 4.64 -22.52
C MET A 61 49.51 4.37 -21.02
N LYS A 62 50.69 3.83 -20.71
CA LYS A 62 51.35 3.87 -19.40
C LYS A 62 52.54 4.82 -19.55
N GLY A 63 52.75 5.72 -18.61
CA GLY A 63 53.92 6.61 -18.52
C GLY A 63 53.99 7.20 -17.11
N ARG A 64 55.19 7.36 -16.56
CA ARG A 64 55.45 7.65 -15.13
C ARG A 64 56.54 8.71 -15.02
N ILE A 65 56.66 9.33 -13.83
CA ILE A 65 57.70 10.31 -13.42
C ILE A 65 57.37 11.75 -13.92
N GLY A 66 57.44 12.82 -13.12
CA GLY A 66 57.66 12.97 -11.68
C GLY A 66 57.97 14.44 -11.30
N GLY A 67 58.02 14.78 -10.01
CA GLY A 67 58.87 15.88 -9.53
C GLY A 67 58.20 17.18 -9.02
N SER A 68 58.24 17.35 -7.70
CA SER A 68 57.96 18.56 -6.89
C SER A 68 58.71 19.85 -7.29
N ILE A 69 58.12 21.03 -6.99
CA ILE A 69 58.68 22.29 -6.38
C ILE A 69 57.77 23.48 -6.79
N MET A 70 56.99 24.21 -5.97
CA MET A 70 57.18 25.06 -4.75
C MET A 70 57.18 26.61 -5.06
N LYS A 71 56.26 27.37 -4.41
CA LYS A 71 56.23 28.86 -4.21
C LYS A 71 55.97 29.75 -5.46
N ARG A 72 55.44 30.99 -5.37
CA ARG A 72 54.46 31.69 -4.47
C ARG A 72 54.15 33.07 -5.11
N VAL A 73 52.88 33.53 -5.05
CA VAL A 73 52.45 34.96 -4.98
C VAL A 73 52.84 35.95 -6.10
N LEU A 74 51.88 36.37 -6.94
CA LEU A 74 51.32 37.74 -7.02
C LEU A 74 50.03 37.68 -7.89
N GLY A 75 49.16 38.68 -7.84
CA GLY A 75 47.86 38.65 -8.56
C GLY A 75 47.62 39.80 -9.54
N ILE A 76 46.36 39.89 -9.98
CA ILE A 76 45.64 41.08 -10.51
C ILE A 76 45.58 41.29 -12.05
N LEU A 77 44.31 41.39 -12.51
CA LEU A 77 43.72 42.07 -13.69
C LEU A 77 43.84 41.55 -15.15
N LEU A 78 42.71 41.77 -15.83
CA LEU A 78 42.48 42.00 -17.27
C LEU A 78 42.72 40.85 -18.28
N ALA A 79 41.60 40.22 -18.66
CA ALA A 79 41.36 39.76 -20.03
C ALA A 79 39.93 40.12 -20.45
N VAL A 80 39.78 41.19 -21.23
CA VAL A 80 38.54 41.59 -21.90
C VAL A 80 38.89 41.83 -23.39
N ILE A 81 37.88 41.72 -24.26
CA ILE A 81 37.89 42.12 -25.67
C ILE A 81 38.62 41.15 -26.62
N LEU A 82 37.84 40.25 -27.23
CA LEU A 82 37.79 40.15 -28.68
C LEU A 82 36.48 39.48 -29.13
N PHE A 83 35.39 40.26 -29.14
CA PHE A 83 34.35 40.25 -30.17
C PHE A 83 33.45 41.46 -29.96
N ALA A 84 33.42 42.38 -30.93
CA ALA A 84 32.58 43.56 -30.94
C ALA A 84 32.02 43.77 -32.35
N GLY A 85 30.74 44.16 -32.43
CA GLY A 85 29.95 44.19 -33.66
C GLY A 85 28.84 43.14 -33.59
N THR A 86 27.56 43.48 -33.48
CA THR A 86 26.88 44.76 -33.79
C THR A 86 26.04 45.31 -32.64
N ASN A 87 26.00 46.64 -32.50
CA ASN A 87 25.15 47.32 -31.53
C ASN A 87 23.66 47.15 -31.87
N ASN A 88 22.93 46.43 -31.02
CA ASN A 88 21.63 46.87 -30.55
C ASN A 88 21.72 46.91 -29.03
N ILE A 89 21.63 48.11 -28.44
CA ILE A 89 21.58 48.25 -26.98
C ILE A 89 20.16 47.89 -26.55
N ALA A 90 19.92 46.60 -26.35
CA ALA A 90 18.89 46.19 -25.41
C ALA A 90 19.35 46.69 -24.04
N MET A 91 18.56 47.55 -23.40
CA MET A 91 18.76 47.84 -21.99
C MET A 91 18.60 46.51 -21.25
N ASP A 92 19.66 46.09 -20.56
CA ASP A 92 19.63 44.93 -19.69
C ASP A 92 18.79 45.28 -18.45
N VAL A 93 17.48 45.13 -18.62
CA VAL A 93 16.51 45.27 -17.56
C VAL A 93 16.76 44.14 -16.59
N ARG A 94 17.40 44.47 -15.45
CA ARG A 94 17.59 43.53 -14.33
C ARG A 94 16.28 42.80 -14.07
N ALA A 95 16.25 41.50 -14.38
CA ALA A 95 15.18 40.64 -13.92
C ALA A 95 15.09 40.77 -12.40
N ALA A 96 13.88 40.98 -11.88
CA ALA A 96 13.64 41.09 -10.45
C ALA A 96 14.18 39.85 -9.73
N ASP A 97 14.90 40.05 -8.63
CA ASP A 97 15.41 38.94 -7.82
C ASP A 97 14.22 38.20 -7.18
N PRO A 98 13.98 36.92 -7.51
CA PRO A 98 12.81 36.19 -7.04
C PRO A 98 12.80 35.95 -5.52
N THR A 99 13.89 36.26 -4.82
CA THR A 99 14.01 36.14 -3.36
C THR A 99 13.77 37.44 -2.60
N MET A 100 13.84 38.62 -3.25
CA MET A 100 13.68 39.90 -2.56
C MET A 100 12.24 40.41 -2.50
N ASP A 101 11.48 40.29 -3.59
CA ASP A 101 10.30 41.13 -3.80
C ASP A 101 8.99 40.55 -3.22
N GLY A 102 8.97 39.27 -2.85
CA GLY A 102 7.75 38.57 -2.45
C GLY A 102 6.76 38.44 -3.61
N HIS A 103 6.89 37.38 -4.40
CA HIS A 103 6.01 37.13 -5.54
C HIS A 103 4.53 36.94 -5.13
N GLY A 104 3.64 37.18 -6.10
CA GLY A 104 2.19 37.10 -5.93
C GLY A 104 1.56 38.40 -5.43
N LEU A 105 0.35 38.30 -4.88
CA LEU A 105 -0.50 39.42 -4.45
C LEU A 105 -0.93 39.27 -2.99
N LEU A 106 -1.17 40.39 -2.31
CA LEU A 106 -1.81 40.38 -1.00
C LEU A 106 -3.32 40.21 -1.19
N GLY A 107 -3.84 39.02 -0.85
CA GLY A 107 -5.26 38.78 -0.74
C GLY A 107 -5.79 39.21 0.62
N GLU A 108 -6.76 40.12 0.64
CA GLU A 108 -7.60 40.48 1.78
C GLU A 108 -8.96 39.77 1.64
N PHE A 109 -9.45 39.12 2.69
CA PHE A 109 -10.65 38.29 2.66
C PHE A 109 -11.72 38.83 3.62
N PHE A 110 -12.96 38.92 3.15
CA PHE A 110 -14.06 39.57 3.84
C PHE A 110 -15.30 38.68 3.80
N LYS A 111 -16.02 38.62 4.92
CA LYS A 111 -17.31 37.93 4.98
C LYS A 111 -18.42 38.88 4.50
N VAL A 112 -19.43 38.33 3.82
CA VAL A 112 -20.64 39.07 3.44
C VAL A 112 -21.83 38.50 4.20
N GLU A 113 -22.61 39.38 4.84
CA GLU A 113 -23.93 38.99 5.36
C GLU A 113 -24.94 39.00 4.21
N LYS A 114 -25.51 37.83 3.91
CA LYS A 114 -26.46 37.67 2.82
C LYS A 114 -27.76 38.45 3.05
N ASN A 115 -28.36 38.96 1.99
CA ASN A 115 -29.75 39.39 2.02
C ASN A 115 -30.63 38.13 2.21
N PRO A 116 -31.49 38.06 3.25
CA PRO A 116 -32.32 36.88 3.51
C PRO A 116 -33.47 36.72 2.51
N ASP A 117 -33.91 37.81 1.87
CA ASP A 117 -35.07 37.86 0.97
C ASP A 117 -34.68 37.72 -0.51
N ASP A 118 -33.44 38.05 -0.89
CA ASP A 118 -32.89 37.81 -2.22
C ASP A 118 -31.42 37.36 -2.20
N ARG A 119 -31.18 36.09 -2.56
CA ARG A 119 -29.83 35.51 -2.69
C ARG A 119 -29.00 36.17 -3.79
N ASN A 120 -29.65 36.75 -4.81
CA ASN A 120 -29.00 37.31 -5.98
C ASN A 120 -28.69 38.81 -5.83
N ASP A 121 -29.00 39.41 -4.68
CA ASP A 121 -28.73 40.83 -4.40
C ASP A 121 -27.22 41.11 -4.39
N ILE A 122 -26.70 41.60 -5.52
CA ILE A 122 -25.27 41.93 -5.64
C ILE A 122 -24.84 43.14 -4.78
N SER A 123 -25.78 43.88 -4.17
CA SER A 123 -25.46 45.07 -3.38
C SER A 123 -24.90 44.76 -1.98
N VAL A 124 -25.04 43.51 -1.50
CA VAL A 124 -24.44 43.09 -0.22
C VAL A 124 -22.94 42.81 -0.30
N PHE A 125 -22.38 42.57 -1.51
CA PHE A 125 -20.97 42.23 -1.71
C PHE A 125 -20.07 43.45 -1.56
N LYS A 126 -19.77 43.77 -0.30
CA LYS A 126 -18.94 44.89 0.14
C LYS A 126 -17.65 44.39 0.79
N PHE A 127 -16.82 45.33 1.24
CA PHE A 127 -15.50 45.10 1.84
C PHE A 127 -15.47 45.57 3.30
N ASP A 128 -16.59 45.42 4.00
CA ASP A 128 -16.83 46.06 5.30
C ASP A 128 -16.35 45.19 6.50
N ASP A 129 -16.37 43.87 6.35
CA ASP A 129 -16.08 42.89 7.41
C ASP A 129 -14.84 42.04 7.06
N LYS A 130 -13.64 42.65 7.19
CA LYS A 130 -12.36 41.98 6.92
C LYS A 130 -12.08 40.90 7.96
N ARG A 131 -11.93 39.67 7.49
CA ARG A 131 -11.65 38.48 8.32
C ARG A 131 -10.20 38.05 8.33
N GLY A 132 -9.45 38.35 7.28
CA GLY A 132 -8.03 38.03 7.21
C GLY A 132 -7.31 38.65 6.01
N GLU A 133 -6.00 38.41 5.96
CA GLU A 133 -5.16 38.68 4.78
C GLU A 133 -4.06 37.61 4.68
N ARG A 134 -3.65 37.25 3.46
CA ARG A 134 -2.50 36.37 3.18
C ARG A 134 -1.94 36.59 1.77
N PRO A 135 -0.67 36.23 1.52
CA PRO A 135 -0.14 36.15 0.16
C PRO A 135 -0.89 35.12 -0.70
N VAL A 136 -0.97 35.40 -2.00
CA VAL A 136 -1.62 34.60 -3.03
C VAL A 136 -0.73 34.61 -4.28
N ALA A 137 -0.10 33.46 -4.59
CA ALA A 137 0.90 33.30 -5.66
C ALA A 137 0.46 33.85 -7.02
N ASN A 138 -0.74 33.48 -7.48
CA ASN A 138 -1.36 33.97 -8.70
C ASN A 138 -2.89 33.77 -8.62
N LEU A 139 -3.59 34.17 -9.69
CA LEU A 139 -5.01 33.91 -9.88
C LEU A 139 -5.16 32.96 -11.09
N ASN A 140 -5.07 31.64 -10.86
CA ASN A 140 -5.04 30.60 -11.91
C ASN A 140 -6.09 29.48 -11.75
N GLY A 141 -7.29 29.82 -11.27
CA GLY A 141 -8.42 28.88 -11.22
C GLY A 141 -8.34 27.82 -10.13
N ASP A 142 -7.40 27.93 -9.19
CA ASP A 142 -7.48 27.24 -7.90
C ASP A 142 -8.71 27.72 -7.13
N SER A 143 -9.28 26.83 -6.31
CA SER A 143 -10.52 27.12 -5.59
C SER A 143 -10.28 27.96 -4.33
N PHE A 144 -11.07 29.02 -4.15
CA PHE A 144 -11.03 29.84 -2.93
C PHE A 144 -11.82 29.25 -1.75
N ILE A 145 -12.51 28.11 -1.94
CA ILE A 145 -13.37 27.46 -0.93
C ILE A 145 -12.67 27.29 0.42
N ASP A 146 -11.45 26.75 0.43
CA ASP A 146 -10.72 26.49 1.68
C ASP A 146 -10.25 27.78 2.35
N ILE A 147 -9.96 28.83 1.57
CA ILE A 147 -9.47 30.13 2.06
C ILE A 147 -10.61 30.94 2.68
N PHE A 148 -11.79 30.90 2.06
CA PHE A 148 -12.99 31.50 2.66
C PHE A 148 -13.43 30.73 3.90
N ASN A 149 -13.42 29.39 3.88
CA ASN A 149 -13.65 28.59 5.09
C ASN A 149 -12.66 28.93 6.22
N GLU A 150 -11.37 29.12 5.91
CA GLU A 150 -10.34 29.51 6.88
C GLU A 150 -10.66 30.83 7.60
N PHE A 151 -11.10 31.86 6.86
CA PHE A 151 -11.29 33.21 7.41
C PHE A 151 -12.73 33.55 7.85
N SER A 152 -13.75 33.19 7.07
CA SER A 152 -15.15 33.54 7.35
C SER A 152 -15.98 32.39 7.90
N GLY A 153 -15.46 31.15 7.87
CA GLY A 153 -16.18 29.95 8.30
C GLY A 153 -17.26 29.46 7.32
N THR A 154 -17.28 29.98 6.10
CA THR A 154 -18.23 29.61 5.03
C THR A 154 -17.59 29.83 3.65
N PRO A 155 -17.80 28.94 2.65
CA PRO A 155 -17.32 29.17 1.30
C PRO A 155 -18.21 30.17 0.53
N ASP A 156 -19.50 30.20 0.84
CA ASP A 156 -20.51 31.07 0.24
C ASP A 156 -20.56 32.44 0.94
N PHE A 157 -20.96 33.47 0.19
CA PHE A 157 -21.10 34.88 0.61
C PHE A 157 -19.83 35.50 1.18
N ASN A 158 -18.86 35.74 0.30
CA ASN A 158 -17.60 36.41 0.63
C ASN A 158 -17.21 37.43 -0.44
N THR A 159 -16.28 38.33 -0.10
CA THR A 159 -15.51 39.08 -1.10
C THR A 159 -14.01 38.93 -0.82
N ALA A 160 -13.20 39.09 -1.86
CA ALA A 160 -11.75 39.16 -1.73
C ALA A 160 -11.19 40.35 -2.53
N ARG A 161 -10.12 40.96 -2.02
CA ARG A 161 -9.36 41.99 -2.74
C ARG A 161 -7.90 41.55 -2.81
N PHE A 162 -7.36 41.49 -4.02
CA PHE A 162 -5.95 41.19 -4.26
C PHE A 162 -5.24 42.47 -4.67
N THR A 163 -4.12 42.80 -4.03
CA THR A 163 -3.32 44.01 -4.31
C THR A 163 -1.85 43.69 -4.44
N GLY A 164 -1.15 44.44 -5.29
CA GLY A 164 0.28 44.28 -5.52
C GLY A 164 0.72 45.12 -6.72
N THR A 165 1.78 44.68 -7.39
CA THR A 165 2.20 45.22 -8.69
C THR A 165 2.37 44.10 -9.72
N ILE A 166 2.24 44.44 -10.99
CA ILE A 166 2.56 43.59 -12.14
C ILE A 166 3.75 44.18 -12.92
N VAL A 167 4.60 43.32 -13.48
CA VAL A 167 5.73 43.69 -14.35
C VAL A 167 5.61 43.00 -15.70
N PRO A 168 5.45 43.73 -16.82
CA PRO A 168 5.47 43.16 -18.16
C PRO A 168 6.90 42.79 -18.59
N GLN A 169 7.02 41.82 -19.50
CA GLN A 169 8.31 41.48 -20.12
C GLN A 169 8.63 42.36 -21.33
N TYR A 170 7.61 42.90 -22.00
CA TYR A 170 7.75 43.69 -23.23
C TYR A 170 7.20 45.11 -23.04
N THR A 171 7.71 46.07 -23.83
CA THR A 171 7.19 47.44 -23.86
C THR A 171 6.14 47.55 -24.96
N GLU A 172 4.91 47.17 -24.65
CA GLU A 172 3.84 46.93 -25.62
C GLU A 172 2.45 47.27 -25.04
N ASP A 173 1.43 47.26 -25.89
CA ASP A 173 0.03 47.33 -25.48
C ASP A 173 -0.43 45.95 -25.00
N TYR A 174 -0.69 45.82 -23.70
CA TYR A 174 -1.16 44.60 -23.06
C TYR A 174 -2.69 44.55 -23.00
N THR A 175 -3.25 43.41 -23.40
CA THR A 175 -4.69 43.11 -23.24
C THR A 175 -4.86 42.09 -22.13
N PHE A 176 -5.68 42.41 -21.12
CA PHE A 176 -5.98 41.50 -20.00
C PHE A 176 -7.26 40.72 -20.29
N SER A 177 -7.31 39.46 -19.88
CA SER A 177 -8.54 38.66 -19.85
C SER A 177 -8.76 38.05 -18.47
N MET A 178 -10.00 38.03 -18.00
CA MET A 178 -10.37 37.41 -16.72
C MET A 178 -11.64 36.58 -16.85
N GLU A 179 -11.64 35.41 -16.22
CA GLU A 179 -12.77 34.48 -16.12
C GLU A 179 -12.82 33.88 -14.70
N GLY A 180 -13.99 33.42 -14.25
CA GLY A 180 -14.14 32.85 -12.92
C GLY A 180 -15.57 32.40 -12.61
N ASP A 181 -15.77 32.04 -11.34
CA ASP A 181 -17.09 31.82 -10.73
C ASP A 181 -17.55 33.11 -10.05
N ASP A 182 -18.77 33.58 -10.33
CA ASP A 182 -19.26 34.90 -9.96
C ASP A 182 -18.36 36.08 -10.42
N GLY A 183 -18.31 37.18 -9.67
CA GLY A 183 -18.02 38.52 -10.18
C GLY A 183 -16.65 39.07 -9.82
N PHE A 184 -16.05 39.83 -10.73
CA PHE A 184 -14.69 40.36 -10.57
C PHE A 184 -14.48 41.73 -11.23
N ARG A 185 -13.47 42.47 -10.75
CA ARG A 185 -13.03 43.75 -11.31
C ARG A 185 -11.51 43.86 -11.27
N LEU A 186 -10.92 44.46 -12.31
CA LEU A 186 -9.48 44.65 -12.45
C LEU A 186 -9.13 46.12 -12.66
N TRP A 187 -8.19 46.62 -11.87
CA TRP A 187 -7.53 47.91 -12.05
C TRP A 187 -6.05 47.70 -12.31
N VAL A 188 -5.50 48.47 -13.25
CA VAL A 188 -4.05 48.62 -13.48
C VAL A 188 -3.71 50.10 -13.38
N ASN A 189 -2.72 50.44 -12.55
CA ASN A 189 -2.30 51.80 -12.22
C ASN A 189 -3.48 52.73 -11.87
N GLY A 190 -4.39 52.24 -11.01
CA GLY A 190 -5.60 52.96 -10.58
C GLY A 190 -6.73 53.05 -11.62
N LYS A 191 -6.51 52.69 -12.89
CA LYS A 191 -7.53 52.68 -13.95
C LYS A 191 -8.30 51.36 -13.93
N LEU A 192 -9.63 51.41 -13.78
CA LEU A 192 -10.52 50.26 -13.96
C LEU A 192 -10.50 49.84 -15.44
N ILE A 193 -10.13 48.58 -15.72
CA ILE A 193 -10.00 48.05 -17.09
C ILE A 193 -10.88 46.82 -17.37
N ILE A 194 -11.38 46.13 -16.33
CA ILE A 194 -12.45 45.11 -16.41
C ILE A 194 -13.42 45.37 -15.26
N ASP A 195 -14.73 45.43 -15.55
CA ASP A 195 -15.79 45.57 -14.55
C ASP A 195 -16.91 44.54 -14.79
N PHE A 196 -16.94 43.48 -13.97
CA PHE A 196 -17.89 42.37 -14.07
C PHE A 196 -18.44 42.01 -12.68
N TRP A 197 -19.04 43.00 -12.01
CA TRP A 197 -19.57 42.83 -10.65
C TRP A 197 -20.96 42.18 -10.62
N LYS A 198 -21.04 40.87 -10.93
CA LYS A 198 -22.29 40.09 -11.03
C LYS A 198 -22.13 38.66 -10.53
N GLN A 199 -23.24 38.00 -10.17
CA GLN A 199 -23.27 36.55 -9.93
C GLN A 199 -23.51 35.79 -11.25
N GLU A 200 -22.47 35.70 -12.10
CA GLU A 200 -22.44 34.96 -13.36
C GLU A 200 -21.07 34.27 -13.51
N TRP A 201 -21.02 33.02 -13.96
CA TRP A 201 -19.78 32.23 -14.07
C TRP A 201 -19.43 31.84 -15.53
N ASP A 202 -18.18 31.40 -15.74
CA ASP A 202 -17.64 30.99 -17.05
C ASP A 202 -17.74 32.09 -18.15
N LYS A 203 -17.70 33.37 -17.73
CA LYS A 203 -17.77 34.54 -18.63
C LYS A 203 -16.44 35.27 -18.72
N GLU A 204 -15.58 34.86 -19.64
CA GLU A 204 -14.35 35.60 -19.91
C GLU A 204 -14.64 37.04 -20.36
N GLN A 205 -14.05 38.01 -19.65
CA GLN A 205 -14.05 39.42 -19.95
C GLN A 205 -12.68 39.83 -20.46
N VAL A 206 -12.63 40.78 -21.40
CA VAL A 206 -11.39 41.25 -22.03
C VAL A 206 -11.30 42.76 -21.86
N SER A 207 -10.14 43.28 -21.44
CA SER A 207 -9.92 44.71 -21.30
C SER A 207 -9.73 45.40 -22.65
N THR A 208 -9.85 46.72 -22.68
CA THR A 208 -9.14 47.49 -23.72
C THR A 208 -7.62 47.37 -23.50
N PRO A 209 -6.78 47.41 -24.54
CA PRO A 209 -5.34 47.39 -24.38
C PRO A 209 -4.83 48.56 -23.51
N ILE A 210 -3.74 48.33 -22.79
CA ILE A 210 -3.03 49.32 -21.97
C ILE A 210 -1.53 49.24 -22.21
N SER A 211 -0.90 50.36 -22.55
CA SER A 211 0.54 50.43 -22.79
C SER A 211 1.32 50.25 -21.50
N LEU A 212 2.17 49.22 -21.42
CA LEU A 212 3.06 48.93 -20.30
C LEU A 212 4.52 48.87 -20.78
N GLU A 213 5.47 49.23 -19.92
CA GLU A 213 6.92 49.25 -20.20
C GLU A 213 7.62 48.06 -19.54
N ALA A 214 8.45 47.34 -20.30
CA ALA A 214 9.21 46.18 -19.85
C ALA A 214 9.95 46.44 -18.52
N GLY A 215 9.77 45.56 -17.53
CA GLY A 215 10.43 45.64 -16.22
C GLY A 215 9.93 46.72 -15.27
N LYS A 216 8.92 47.51 -15.66
CA LYS A 216 8.35 48.56 -14.81
C LYS A 216 7.20 48.00 -13.97
N HIS A 217 7.14 48.41 -12.71
CA HIS A 217 6.04 48.05 -11.82
C HIS A 217 4.82 48.91 -12.07
N TYR A 218 3.67 48.26 -12.23
CA TYR A 218 2.36 48.90 -12.31
C TYR A 218 1.48 48.35 -11.19
N ASP A 219 0.85 49.22 -10.39
CA ASP A 219 -0.10 48.80 -9.35
C ASP A 219 -1.22 47.96 -9.97
N ILE A 220 -1.53 46.82 -9.35
CA ILE A 220 -2.65 45.98 -9.74
C ILE A 220 -3.59 45.78 -8.54
N LYS A 221 -4.88 45.93 -8.80
CA LYS A 221 -5.93 45.56 -7.85
C LYS A 221 -6.94 44.66 -8.56
N VAL A 222 -7.23 43.51 -7.98
CA VAL A 222 -8.39 42.69 -8.34
C VAL A 222 -9.37 42.70 -7.18
N GLU A 223 -10.65 42.86 -7.47
CA GLU A 223 -11.72 42.62 -6.50
C GLU A 223 -12.58 41.47 -6.99
N TYR A 224 -13.07 40.66 -6.06
CA TYR A 224 -13.79 39.41 -6.28
C TYR A 224 -15.01 39.34 -5.36
N LEU A 225 -16.14 38.85 -5.87
CA LEU A 225 -17.30 38.47 -5.08
C LEU A 225 -17.59 36.99 -5.29
N GLN A 226 -17.87 36.30 -4.19
CA GLN A 226 -18.25 34.90 -4.16
C GLN A 226 -19.65 34.79 -3.55
N GLY A 227 -20.65 34.56 -4.39
CA GLY A 227 -22.03 34.33 -3.99
C GLY A 227 -22.21 32.92 -3.45
N TRP A 228 -22.20 31.92 -4.33
CA TRP A 228 -22.45 30.53 -3.94
C TRP A 228 -22.02 29.47 -4.95
N GLY A 229 -21.53 28.34 -4.44
CA GLY A 229 -21.23 27.16 -5.27
C GLY A 229 -19.73 26.86 -5.34
N GLY A 230 -19.13 26.97 -6.54
CA GLY A 230 -17.68 26.98 -6.67
C GLY A 230 -17.12 28.34 -6.22
N SER A 231 -15.80 28.53 -6.30
CA SER A 231 -15.20 29.87 -6.19
C SER A 231 -13.80 29.82 -6.81
N TRP A 232 -13.55 30.56 -7.89
CA TRP A 232 -12.25 30.55 -8.57
C TRP A 232 -12.11 31.77 -9.49
N LEU A 233 -10.87 32.16 -9.80
CA LEU A 233 -10.54 33.22 -10.77
C LEU A 233 -9.31 32.82 -11.58
N ARG A 234 -9.33 33.09 -12.89
CA ARG A 234 -8.16 33.01 -13.77
C ARG A 234 -7.91 34.36 -14.43
N MET A 235 -6.69 34.87 -14.30
CA MET A 235 -6.22 36.12 -14.90
C MET A 235 -5.16 35.84 -15.96
N LYS A 236 -5.39 36.32 -17.17
CA LYS A 236 -4.57 36.12 -18.37
C LYS A 236 -4.15 37.47 -18.96
N TRP A 237 -3.10 37.47 -19.75
CA TRP A 237 -2.69 38.62 -20.58
C TRP A 237 -2.17 38.18 -21.95
N GLU A 238 -2.14 39.11 -22.89
CA GLU A 238 -1.48 38.98 -24.19
C GLU A 238 -0.94 40.34 -24.66
N SER A 239 0.09 40.31 -25.51
CA SER A 239 0.67 41.47 -26.18
C SER A 239 1.17 41.06 -27.58
N ALA A 240 1.87 41.93 -28.31
CA ALA A 240 2.32 41.60 -29.67
C ALA A 240 3.42 40.52 -29.68
N SER A 241 4.26 40.49 -28.64
CA SER A 241 5.32 39.50 -28.44
C SER A 241 4.96 38.37 -27.46
N GLN A 242 3.76 38.40 -26.86
CA GLN A 242 3.34 37.45 -25.81
C GLN A 242 1.96 36.86 -26.13
N VAL A 243 1.93 35.54 -26.39
CA VAL A 243 0.68 34.81 -26.60
C VAL A 243 -0.22 34.85 -25.36
N LYS A 244 -1.54 34.72 -25.55
CA LYS A 244 -2.50 34.69 -24.44
C LYS A 244 -2.22 33.54 -23.47
N GLU A 245 -1.71 33.89 -22.31
CA GLU A 245 -1.37 32.97 -21.23
C GLU A 245 -1.86 33.47 -19.87
N VAL A 246 -1.89 32.57 -18.89
CA VAL A 246 -2.10 32.94 -17.49
C VAL A 246 -0.92 33.77 -17.02
N ILE A 247 -1.19 34.86 -16.30
CA ILE A 247 -0.12 35.71 -15.76
C ILE A 247 0.70 34.91 -14.75
N PRO A 248 2.00 34.68 -15.00
CA PRO A 248 2.83 33.87 -14.11
C PRO A 248 3.06 34.59 -12.78
N GLU A 249 3.23 33.81 -11.71
CA GLU A 249 3.57 34.33 -10.37
C GLU A 249 4.82 35.23 -10.41
N SER A 250 5.79 34.89 -11.28
CA SER A 250 7.01 35.67 -11.49
C SER A 250 6.79 37.10 -12.04
N ALA A 251 5.60 37.39 -12.58
CA ALA A 251 5.22 38.73 -13.04
C ALA A 251 4.43 39.53 -11.99
N LEU A 252 4.05 38.90 -10.86
CA LEU A 252 3.26 39.51 -9.78
C LEU A 252 4.12 39.70 -8.52
N PHE A 253 3.92 40.81 -7.82
CA PHE A 253 4.69 41.18 -6.64
C PHE A 253 3.84 41.83 -5.56
N MET A 254 4.12 41.46 -4.30
CA MET A 254 3.43 41.95 -3.11
C MET A 254 3.56 43.48 -2.95
N PRO A 255 2.61 44.15 -2.26
CA PRO A 255 2.72 45.58 -1.97
C PRO A 255 4.01 45.90 -1.19
N ILE A 256 4.90 46.74 -1.74
CA ILE A 256 6.26 46.92 -1.21
C ILE A 256 6.30 47.36 0.27
N GLY A 257 5.36 48.20 0.70
CA GLY A 257 5.24 48.61 2.11
C GLY A 257 4.97 47.44 3.08
N LYS A 258 4.26 46.39 2.63
CA LYS A 258 4.06 45.16 3.42
C LYS A 258 5.34 44.32 3.47
N VAL A 259 6.10 44.27 2.37
CA VAL A 259 7.41 43.60 2.32
C VAL A 259 8.38 44.27 3.31
N ILE A 260 8.53 45.60 3.26
CA ILE A 260 9.36 46.36 4.20
C ILE A 260 8.94 46.11 5.66
N ALA A 261 7.64 46.20 5.97
CA ALA A 261 7.15 45.96 7.32
C ALA A 261 7.48 44.54 7.81
N THR A 262 7.36 43.54 6.94
CA THR A 262 7.74 42.15 7.23
C THR A 262 9.25 42.04 7.46
N LYS A 263 10.09 42.64 6.61
CA LYS A 263 11.56 42.60 6.75
C LYS A 263 12.07 43.34 7.99
N LYS A 264 11.44 44.44 8.41
CA LYS A 264 11.70 45.05 9.73
C LYS A 264 11.36 44.10 10.89
N GLY A 265 10.25 43.37 10.78
CA GLY A 265 9.84 42.36 11.75
C GLY A 265 10.85 41.19 11.85
N GLU A 266 11.32 40.68 10.71
CA GLU A 266 12.37 39.66 10.63
C GLU A 266 13.68 40.14 11.30
N LEU A 267 14.17 41.34 10.94
CA LEU A 267 15.38 41.92 11.53
C LEU A 267 15.25 42.15 13.05
N THR A 268 14.08 42.62 13.49
CA THR A 268 13.77 42.80 14.91
C THR A 268 13.78 41.47 15.67
N ALA A 269 13.21 40.41 15.09
CA ALA A 269 13.24 39.07 15.69
C ALA A 269 14.67 38.52 15.78
N GLU A 270 15.51 38.71 14.76
CA GLU A 270 16.92 38.32 14.81
C GLU A 270 17.70 39.08 15.89
N ILE A 271 17.45 40.38 16.09
CA ILE A 271 18.02 41.17 17.19
C ILE A 271 17.58 40.61 18.56
N GLN A 272 16.30 40.25 18.74
CA GLN A 272 15.81 39.65 19.99
C GLN A 272 16.49 38.31 20.30
N LYS A 273 16.79 37.51 19.26
CA LYS A 273 17.56 36.26 19.41
C LYS A 273 19.03 36.53 19.74
N VAL A 274 19.63 37.65 19.28
CA VAL A 274 20.94 38.10 19.76
C VAL A 274 20.87 38.47 21.25
N ASP A 275 19.86 39.25 21.66
CA ASP A 275 19.66 39.61 23.08
C ASP A 275 19.55 38.36 23.98
N TYR A 276 18.85 37.33 23.53
CA TYR A 276 18.79 36.03 24.21
C TYR A 276 20.16 35.34 24.32
N LEU A 277 20.93 35.24 23.22
CA LEU A 277 22.27 34.62 23.25
C LEU A 277 23.22 35.37 24.20
N LEU A 278 23.20 36.69 24.16
CA LEU A 278 24.01 37.54 25.04
C LEU A 278 23.61 37.37 26.51
N GLY A 279 22.31 37.32 26.81
CA GLY A 279 21.81 37.18 28.18
C GLY A 279 22.11 35.84 28.85
N ASN A 280 22.24 34.75 28.08
CA ASN A 280 22.38 33.39 28.61
C ASN A 280 23.78 32.80 28.44
N PHE A 281 24.50 33.13 27.35
CA PHE A 281 25.70 32.38 26.93
C PHE A 281 26.96 33.24 26.71
N SER A 282 26.96 34.53 27.08
CA SER A 282 28.14 35.41 26.88
C SER A 282 29.42 34.89 27.55
N ASN A 283 29.30 34.12 28.63
CA ASN A 283 30.44 33.56 29.36
C ASN A 283 31.05 32.30 28.71
N GLU A 284 30.40 31.75 27.67
CA GLU A 284 30.81 30.51 27.00
C GLU A 284 31.61 30.76 25.71
N VAL A 285 31.76 32.03 25.30
CA VAL A 285 32.45 32.42 24.06
C VAL A 285 33.68 33.29 24.33
N LYS A 286 34.54 33.44 23.33
CA LYS A 286 35.70 34.35 23.38
C LYS A 286 35.24 35.80 23.33
N GLU A 287 35.95 36.69 24.03
CA GLU A 287 35.68 38.14 24.04
C GLU A 287 35.59 38.73 22.61
N SER A 288 36.49 38.33 21.70
CA SER A 288 36.46 38.76 20.30
C SER A 288 35.17 38.39 19.56
N ARG A 289 34.54 37.25 19.92
CA ARG A 289 33.26 36.81 19.35
C ARG A 289 32.10 37.62 19.92
N LEU A 290 32.14 37.88 21.24
CA LEU A 290 31.17 38.73 21.93
C LEU A 290 31.14 40.15 21.33
N THR A 291 32.30 40.78 21.14
CA THR A 291 32.42 42.09 20.47
C THR A 291 31.84 42.06 19.06
N SER A 292 32.20 41.06 18.25
CA SER A 292 31.70 40.94 16.87
C SER A 292 30.17 40.81 16.79
N LEU A 293 29.54 40.13 17.76
CA LEU A 293 28.08 40.00 17.80
C LEU A 293 27.40 41.30 18.26
N LEU A 294 27.99 42.00 19.23
CA LEU A 294 27.52 43.31 19.70
C LEU A 294 27.60 44.38 18.60
N ASP A 295 28.68 44.42 17.82
CA ASP A 295 28.84 45.34 16.69
C ASP A 295 27.82 45.07 15.58
N THR A 296 27.56 43.79 15.27
CA THR A 296 26.54 43.40 14.27
C THR A 296 25.14 43.79 14.74
N LYS A 297 24.80 43.52 16.01
CA LYS A 297 23.54 43.96 16.64
C LYS A 297 23.37 45.48 16.62
N LYS A 298 24.45 46.23 16.81
CA LYS A 298 24.43 47.70 16.77
C LYS A 298 24.06 48.20 15.37
N LYS A 299 24.74 47.71 14.32
CA LYS A 299 24.43 48.05 12.92
C LYS A 299 22.99 47.73 12.55
N ALA A 300 22.49 46.56 12.94
CA ALA A 300 21.12 46.14 12.72
C ALA A 300 20.08 47.09 13.36
N LYS A 301 20.37 47.62 14.57
CA LYS A 301 19.52 48.65 15.21
C LYS A 301 19.63 49.99 14.49
N GLU A 302 20.84 50.45 14.17
CA GLU A 302 21.06 51.69 13.42
C GLU A 302 20.36 51.67 12.05
N LEU A 303 20.29 50.50 11.38
CA LEU A 303 19.51 50.32 10.16
C LEU A 303 18.01 50.44 10.42
N LEU A 304 17.45 49.71 11.39
CA LEU A 304 16.03 49.79 11.74
C LEU A 304 15.58 51.23 12.08
N ASP A 305 16.41 51.96 12.83
CA ASP A 305 16.12 53.32 13.29
C ASP A 305 16.22 54.37 12.17
N THR A 306 16.89 54.06 11.04
CA THR A 306 17.15 55.04 9.95
C THR A 306 16.57 54.68 8.59
N ILE A 307 16.15 53.44 8.35
CA ILE A 307 15.80 52.93 7.01
C ILE A 307 14.66 53.70 6.30
N ASP A 308 13.71 54.25 7.06
CA ASP A 308 12.60 55.03 6.49
C ASP A 308 13.06 56.39 5.94
N ASP A 309 14.06 57.00 6.59
CA ASP A 309 14.62 58.31 6.23
C ASP A 309 15.70 58.21 5.13
N GLN A 310 16.07 57.00 4.71
CA GLN A 310 17.04 56.81 3.62
C GLN A 310 16.40 57.17 2.27
N GLY A 311 17.05 58.07 1.52
CA GLY A 311 16.66 58.51 0.17
C GLY A 311 16.90 57.47 -0.95
N VAL A 312 16.79 56.18 -0.64
CA VAL A 312 16.86 55.05 -1.59
C VAL A 312 15.44 54.56 -1.93
N SER A 313 15.29 53.73 -2.96
CA SER A 313 13.96 53.21 -3.30
C SER A 313 13.45 52.24 -2.22
N ASP A 314 12.13 52.13 -2.08
CA ASP A 314 11.51 51.19 -1.14
C ASP A 314 11.90 49.72 -1.40
N ARG A 315 12.30 49.38 -2.63
CA ARG A 315 12.87 48.08 -3.00
C ARG A 315 14.30 47.91 -2.49
N ASP A 316 15.13 48.95 -2.61
CA ASP A 316 16.47 48.95 -2.00
C ASP A 316 16.38 48.85 -0.47
N LYS A 317 15.38 49.49 0.17
CA LYS A 317 15.14 49.36 1.62
C LYS A 317 14.86 47.92 2.03
N ALA A 318 14.03 47.20 1.27
CA ALA A 318 13.75 45.78 1.53
C ALA A 318 15.01 44.91 1.38
N GLY A 319 15.83 45.15 0.35
CA GLY A 319 17.11 44.47 0.14
C GLY A 319 18.13 44.72 1.26
N LEU A 320 18.26 45.97 1.73
CA LEU A 320 19.13 46.34 2.86
C LEU A 320 18.71 45.62 4.15
N LEU A 321 17.41 45.60 4.47
CA LEU A 321 16.89 44.88 5.64
C LEU A 321 17.15 43.37 5.54
N MET A 322 17.02 42.78 4.35
CA MET A 322 17.27 41.35 4.11
C MET A 322 18.75 40.98 4.30
N GLU A 323 19.69 41.73 3.71
CA GLU A 323 21.12 41.47 3.88
C GLU A 323 21.58 41.69 5.34
N GLU A 324 21.08 42.69 6.05
CA GLU A 324 21.42 42.88 7.46
C GLU A 324 20.80 41.78 8.35
N THR A 325 19.56 41.33 8.08
CA THR A 325 18.94 40.19 8.77
C THR A 325 19.77 38.92 8.63
N LYS A 326 20.25 38.66 7.41
CA LYS A 326 21.17 37.57 7.07
C LYS A 326 22.52 37.72 7.77
N ALA A 327 23.09 38.93 7.84
CA ALA A 327 24.33 39.20 8.56
C ALA A 327 24.20 38.92 10.07
N VAL A 328 23.10 39.35 10.71
CA VAL A 328 22.80 39.04 12.12
C VAL A 328 22.65 37.52 12.34
N SER A 329 21.88 36.82 11.51
CA SER A 329 21.66 35.36 11.63
C SER A 329 22.95 34.55 11.44
N VAL A 330 23.83 34.99 10.53
CA VAL A 330 25.19 34.42 10.37
C VAL A 330 26.04 34.69 11.62
N ALA A 331 26.09 35.93 12.13
CA ALA A 331 26.87 36.28 13.32
C ALA A 331 26.40 35.52 14.57
N ARG A 332 25.09 35.31 14.75
CA ARG A 332 24.51 34.44 15.78
C ARG A 332 25.00 32.99 15.65
N SER A 333 24.98 32.45 14.44
CA SER A 333 25.45 31.08 14.19
C SER A 333 26.94 30.93 14.46
N ASP A 334 27.71 31.96 14.16
CA ASP A 334 29.15 32.01 14.42
C ASP A 334 29.49 32.15 15.92
N PHE A 335 28.63 32.81 16.70
CA PHE A 335 28.66 32.80 18.17
C PHE A 335 28.35 31.41 18.73
N MET A 336 27.27 30.77 18.25
CA MET A 336 26.87 29.43 18.72
C MET A 336 27.96 28.37 18.48
N LYS A 337 28.74 28.47 17.40
CA LYS A 337 29.91 27.59 17.18
C LYS A 337 30.96 27.67 18.28
N ASP A 338 31.17 28.84 18.88
CA ASP A 338 32.22 28.98 19.90
C ASP A 338 31.81 28.31 21.22
N MET A 339 30.51 28.25 21.55
CA MET A 339 29.96 27.62 22.77
C MET A 339 30.33 26.14 22.92
N GLY A 340 30.32 25.36 21.82
CA GLY A 340 30.60 23.92 21.89
C GLY A 340 29.99 23.15 20.71
N VAL A 341 30.23 21.85 20.65
CA VAL A 341 29.45 20.94 19.80
C VAL A 341 28.32 20.39 20.68
N THR A 342 27.08 20.37 20.18
CA THR A 342 25.95 19.75 20.89
C THR A 342 26.28 18.28 21.18
N SER A 343 25.88 17.77 22.34
CA SER A 343 26.08 16.37 22.72
C SER A 343 25.50 15.43 21.65
N TYR A 344 26.29 14.43 21.28
CA TYR A 344 25.87 13.42 20.32
C TYR A 344 26.29 12.02 20.73
N SER A 345 25.56 11.04 20.19
CA SER A 345 25.86 9.62 20.31
C SER A 345 25.79 8.95 18.94
N VAL A 346 25.97 7.63 18.89
CA VAL A 346 25.64 6.80 17.72
C VAL A 346 24.67 5.72 18.20
N SER A 347 23.57 5.53 17.48
CA SER A 347 22.54 4.54 17.82
C SER A 347 22.74 3.25 17.02
N ASP A 348 22.88 2.11 17.70
CA ASP A 348 22.88 0.77 17.08
C ASP A 348 21.48 0.15 16.96
N LYS A 349 20.45 0.96 17.22
CA LYS A 349 19.04 0.58 17.23
C LYS A 349 18.13 1.58 16.52
N PHE A 350 16.99 1.09 16.06
CA PHE A 350 15.89 1.85 15.46
C PHE A 350 14.54 1.20 15.85
N ASN A 351 13.42 1.83 15.51
CA ASN A 351 12.09 1.24 15.61
C ASN A 351 11.28 1.54 14.33
N ASN A 352 10.20 0.79 14.10
CA ASN A 352 9.25 1.09 13.04
C ASN A 352 8.21 2.13 13.53
N PRO A 353 7.47 2.79 12.62
CA PRO A 353 7.66 2.85 11.17
C PRO A 353 8.79 3.84 10.81
N LEU A 354 9.33 3.75 9.59
CA LEU A 354 10.41 4.63 9.14
C LEU A 354 9.87 5.98 8.61
N TYR A 355 8.81 5.93 7.77
CA TYR A 355 8.22 7.09 7.09
C TYR A 355 6.83 6.78 6.51
N GLN A 356 6.06 7.80 6.11
CA GLN A 356 4.82 7.62 5.33
C GLN A 356 5.11 7.29 3.86
N GLY A 357 4.52 6.20 3.37
CA GLY A 357 4.70 5.76 1.99
C GLY A 357 3.90 4.50 1.68
N GLN A 358 3.56 4.35 0.40
CA GLN A 358 2.84 3.20 -0.12
C GLN A 358 3.79 2.33 -0.97
N ASP A 359 3.46 1.05 -1.13
CA ASP A 359 4.09 0.12 -2.08
C ASP A 359 5.64 0.05 -2.13
N PRO A 360 6.36 0.03 -0.99
CA PRO A 360 7.80 0.28 -0.94
C PRO A 360 8.64 -0.75 -1.72
N PHE A 361 9.73 -0.28 -2.32
CA PHE A 361 10.78 -1.12 -2.89
C PHE A 361 12.15 -0.54 -2.52
N VAL A 362 13.12 -1.43 -2.28
CA VAL A 362 14.51 -1.05 -2.01
C VAL A 362 15.46 -2.04 -2.69
N THR A 363 16.57 -1.52 -3.24
CA THR A 363 17.69 -2.32 -3.75
C THR A 363 19.01 -1.81 -3.18
N TYR A 364 20.07 -2.61 -3.25
CA TYR A 364 21.39 -2.27 -2.70
C TYR A 364 22.48 -2.38 -3.78
N LYS A 365 23.26 -1.32 -3.98
CA LYS A 365 24.34 -1.25 -4.97
C LYS A 365 25.44 -0.29 -4.50
N ASP A 366 26.70 -0.61 -4.80
CA ASP A 366 27.88 0.24 -4.57
C ASP A 366 27.99 0.86 -3.16
N GLY A 367 27.50 0.14 -2.14
CA GLY A 367 27.54 0.59 -0.74
C GLY A 367 26.30 1.36 -0.25
N PHE A 368 25.30 1.58 -1.11
CA PHE A 368 24.09 2.35 -0.83
C PHE A 368 22.79 1.58 -1.07
N TYR A 369 21.76 1.92 -0.31
CA TYR A 369 20.37 1.54 -0.55
C TYR A 369 19.67 2.61 -1.39
N TYR A 370 18.84 2.15 -2.32
CA TYR A 370 18.03 2.99 -3.20
C TYR A 370 16.56 2.65 -3.04
N PHE A 371 15.75 3.64 -2.69
CA PHE A 371 14.35 3.48 -2.34
C PHE A 371 13.44 4.14 -3.37
N VAL A 372 12.33 3.48 -3.67
CA VAL A 372 11.18 4.05 -4.37
C VAL A 372 9.90 3.64 -3.66
N SER A 373 8.87 4.50 -3.70
CA SER A 373 7.58 4.24 -3.05
C SER A 373 6.47 5.07 -3.69
N SER A 374 5.28 4.50 -3.77
CA SER A 374 4.05 5.24 -4.11
C SER A 374 3.75 6.34 -3.09
N SER A 375 3.20 7.45 -3.58
CA SER A 375 2.66 8.55 -2.78
C SER A 375 1.37 8.14 -2.04
N ASN A 376 1.15 8.62 -0.81
CA ASN A 376 -0.16 8.51 -0.11
C ASN A 376 -1.25 9.43 -0.73
N LEU A 377 -0.88 10.31 -1.65
CA LEU A 377 -1.79 11.18 -2.40
C LEU A 377 -1.89 10.67 -3.84
N ASP A 378 -3.05 10.15 -4.23
CA ASP A 378 -3.34 9.56 -5.55
C ASP A 378 -3.20 10.56 -6.72
N SER A 379 -3.22 11.87 -6.43
CA SER A 379 -3.01 12.95 -7.40
C SER A 379 -1.53 13.20 -7.74
N ASN A 380 -0.58 12.60 -7.01
CA ASN A 380 0.85 12.82 -7.19
C ASN A 380 1.40 11.91 -8.30
N ASN A 381 1.25 12.35 -9.55
CA ASN A 381 1.70 11.61 -10.75
C ASN A 381 3.19 11.83 -11.04
N LYS A 382 4.05 11.58 -10.04
CA LYS A 382 5.50 11.78 -10.09
C LYS A 382 6.24 10.62 -9.44
N VAL A 383 7.44 10.32 -9.92
CA VAL A 383 8.33 9.28 -9.36
C VAL A 383 9.52 9.94 -8.66
N TYR A 384 9.86 9.40 -7.49
CA TYR A 384 10.98 9.86 -6.67
C TYR A 384 11.91 8.69 -6.36
N VAL A 385 13.22 8.95 -6.38
CA VAL A 385 14.26 8.00 -5.94
C VAL A 385 14.99 8.61 -4.75
N SER A 386 15.08 7.84 -3.66
CA SER A 386 15.87 8.21 -2.49
C SER A 386 17.14 7.37 -2.42
N LYS A 387 18.25 7.98 -1.96
CA LYS A 387 19.55 7.31 -1.77
C LYS A 387 19.99 7.49 -0.32
N SER A 388 20.38 6.39 0.31
CA SER A 388 20.87 6.37 1.69
C SER A 388 21.94 5.29 1.86
N ARG A 389 22.86 5.47 2.82
CA ARG A 389 23.78 4.39 3.19
C ARG A 389 23.14 3.38 4.16
N THR A 390 22.01 3.71 4.79
CA THR A 390 21.37 2.86 5.80
C THR A 390 19.99 2.40 5.35
N LEU A 391 19.59 1.19 5.73
CA LEU A 391 18.23 0.69 5.46
C LEU A 391 17.17 1.38 6.36
N THR A 392 17.63 2.01 7.45
CA THR A 392 16.78 2.60 8.50
C THR A 392 16.29 4.03 8.22
N ASP A 393 16.74 4.62 7.12
CA ASP A 393 16.38 5.95 6.66
C ASP A 393 16.49 5.96 5.13
N GLN A 394 15.48 6.47 4.43
CA GLN A 394 15.49 6.55 2.96
C GLN A 394 16.45 7.62 2.41
N GLY A 395 16.87 8.58 3.25
CA GLY A 395 17.66 9.73 2.82
C GLY A 395 16.82 10.77 2.06
N GLU A 396 17.48 11.58 1.24
CA GLU A 396 16.81 12.62 0.45
C GLU A 396 16.02 12.02 -0.73
N LYS A 397 14.73 12.40 -0.84
CA LYS A 397 13.86 12.09 -1.99
C LYS A 397 14.15 13.06 -3.15
N VAL A 398 14.66 12.55 -4.27
CA VAL A 398 14.85 13.32 -5.51
C VAL A 398 13.74 12.96 -6.50
N MET A 399 13.10 13.96 -7.09
CA MET A 399 12.11 13.75 -8.17
C MET A 399 12.85 13.46 -9.47
N VAL A 400 12.56 12.31 -10.09
CA VAL A 400 13.26 11.84 -11.30
C VAL A 400 12.37 11.79 -12.53
N PHE A 401 11.05 11.85 -12.35
CA PHE A 401 10.05 11.88 -13.44
C PHE A 401 8.76 12.55 -12.98
N ASP A 402 8.20 13.39 -13.86
CA ASP A 402 6.91 14.05 -13.72
C ASP A 402 6.13 13.86 -15.02
N SER A 403 4.96 13.21 -14.96
CA SER A 403 4.20 12.81 -16.15
C SER A 403 3.56 13.99 -16.89
N GLN A 404 3.59 15.21 -16.33
CA GLN A 404 2.89 16.39 -16.86
C GLN A 404 1.39 16.13 -17.16
N GLY A 405 0.77 15.22 -16.40
CA GLY A 405 -0.65 14.85 -16.55
C GLY A 405 -0.97 13.91 -17.71
N THR A 406 0.03 13.34 -18.40
CA THR A 406 -0.17 12.30 -19.42
C THR A 406 -0.53 10.93 -18.81
N GLN A 407 -0.17 10.73 -17.55
CA GLN A 407 -0.36 9.51 -16.77
C GLN A 407 -0.97 9.86 -15.41
N THR A 408 -1.89 9.05 -14.92
CA THR A 408 -2.51 9.21 -13.60
C THR A 408 -2.39 7.94 -12.75
N ARG A 409 -2.48 8.03 -11.42
CA ARG A 409 -2.36 6.88 -10.51
C ARG A 409 -1.06 6.09 -10.72
N ILE A 410 0.07 6.82 -10.71
CA ILE A 410 1.41 6.25 -10.75
C ILE A 410 1.65 5.48 -9.45
N PHE A 411 1.57 4.16 -9.53
CA PHE A 411 1.60 3.23 -8.41
C PHE A 411 2.75 2.23 -8.54
N ALA A 412 3.10 1.67 -7.39
CA ALA A 412 3.92 0.49 -7.24
C ALA A 412 5.35 0.54 -7.82
N PRO A 413 6.09 1.67 -7.79
CA PRO A 413 7.40 1.77 -8.43
C PRO A 413 8.44 0.80 -7.85
N GLU A 414 9.35 0.33 -8.71
CA GLU A 414 10.44 -0.60 -8.38
C GLU A 414 11.68 -0.27 -9.22
N ILE A 415 12.86 -0.20 -8.59
CA ILE A 415 14.10 0.27 -9.23
C ILE A 415 15.15 -0.85 -9.31
N PHE A 416 15.63 -1.13 -10.52
CA PHE A 416 16.61 -2.18 -10.80
C PHE A 416 17.79 -1.64 -11.61
N PHE A 417 18.94 -2.31 -11.55
CA PHE A 417 20.12 -1.97 -12.36
C PHE A 417 20.45 -3.11 -13.33
N PHE A 418 20.34 -2.86 -14.62
CA PHE A 418 20.60 -3.82 -15.70
C PHE A 418 21.49 -3.18 -16.76
N ASP A 419 22.46 -3.92 -17.31
CA ASP A 419 23.31 -3.51 -18.44
C ASP A 419 23.95 -2.10 -18.34
N GLY A 420 24.27 -1.66 -17.12
CA GLY A 420 24.89 -0.36 -16.86
C GLY A 420 23.90 0.81 -16.66
N LYS A 421 22.60 0.55 -16.63
CA LYS A 421 21.52 1.55 -16.48
C LYS A 421 20.56 1.18 -15.36
N TRP A 422 19.87 2.18 -14.84
CA TRP A 422 18.75 2.01 -13.93
C TRP A 422 17.43 1.97 -14.70
N TYR A 423 16.54 1.10 -14.26
CA TYR A 423 15.19 0.96 -14.78
C TYR A 423 14.19 1.07 -13.64
N ILE A 424 13.20 1.96 -13.77
CA ILE A 424 12.10 2.06 -12.81
C ILE A 424 10.82 1.53 -13.46
N TYR A 425 10.35 0.38 -12.99
CA TYR A 425 9.06 -0.19 -13.38
C TYR A 425 7.98 0.34 -12.46
N TYR A 426 6.80 0.63 -13.01
CA TYR A 426 5.65 1.11 -12.25
C TYR A 426 4.36 0.79 -13.02
N CYS A 427 3.20 1.00 -12.40
CA CYS A 427 1.92 0.93 -13.09
C CYS A 427 1.21 2.29 -13.07
N ALA A 428 0.51 2.63 -14.16
CA ALA A 428 -0.21 3.89 -14.28
C ALA A 428 -1.41 3.81 -15.24
N ASP A 429 -2.43 4.62 -14.99
CA ASP A 429 -3.53 4.83 -15.94
C ASP A 429 -3.04 5.73 -17.09
N LEU A 430 -2.95 5.17 -18.30
CA LEU A 430 -2.37 5.86 -19.47
C LEU A 430 -3.44 6.40 -20.42
N LYS A 431 -3.37 7.69 -20.73
CA LYS A 431 -4.31 8.36 -21.65
C LYS A 431 -4.37 7.73 -23.05
N GLU A 432 -3.23 7.26 -23.57
CA GLU A 432 -3.14 6.58 -24.87
C GLU A 432 -3.96 5.28 -24.91
N TYR A 433 -4.13 4.62 -23.78
CA TYR A 433 -4.82 3.33 -23.62
C TYR A 433 -6.22 3.50 -22.99
N ASP A 434 -6.89 4.64 -23.22
CA ASP A 434 -8.21 4.97 -22.65
C ASP A 434 -8.22 4.90 -21.11
N TYR A 435 -7.14 5.38 -20.48
CA TYR A 435 -6.90 5.36 -19.03
C TYR A 435 -6.93 3.95 -18.40
N GLN A 436 -6.61 2.91 -19.17
CA GLN A 436 -6.33 1.58 -18.64
C GLN A 436 -5.06 1.57 -17.77
N HIS A 437 -5.05 0.75 -16.72
CA HIS A 437 -3.93 0.63 -15.78
C HIS A 437 -2.84 -0.28 -16.36
N MET A 438 -1.78 0.32 -16.91
CA MET A 438 -0.72 -0.35 -17.66
C MET A 438 0.56 -0.45 -16.84
N GLY A 439 1.32 -1.53 -17.03
CA GLY A 439 2.71 -1.60 -16.57
C GLY A 439 3.64 -0.85 -17.52
N THR A 440 4.52 -0.03 -16.97
CA THR A 440 5.37 0.95 -17.67
C THR A 440 6.80 0.89 -17.14
N VAL A 441 7.76 1.46 -17.89
CA VAL A 441 9.16 1.51 -17.46
C VAL A 441 9.86 2.81 -17.86
N LEU A 442 10.61 3.37 -16.92
CA LEU A 442 11.57 4.45 -17.13
C LEU A 442 12.98 3.87 -17.29
N GLU A 443 13.79 4.43 -18.18
CA GLU A 443 15.21 4.09 -18.36
C GLU A 443 16.09 5.29 -18.03
N SER A 444 17.13 5.12 -17.19
CA SER A 444 18.01 6.24 -16.85
C SER A 444 18.90 6.69 -18.02
N VAL A 445 19.15 8.00 -18.08
CA VAL A 445 20.07 8.61 -19.06
C VAL A 445 21.52 8.27 -18.72
N THR A 446 21.86 8.21 -17.43
CA THR A 446 23.21 7.92 -16.90
C THR A 446 23.18 6.75 -15.89
N ASP A 447 24.32 6.45 -15.26
CA ASP A 447 24.42 5.47 -14.17
C ASP A 447 24.06 6.05 -12.78
N ASP A 448 23.67 7.33 -12.70
CA ASP A 448 23.10 7.92 -11.48
C ASP A 448 21.59 7.60 -11.37
N PRO A 449 21.16 6.85 -10.33
CA PRO A 449 19.75 6.54 -10.13
C PRO A 449 18.90 7.74 -9.71
N GLN A 450 19.50 8.85 -9.26
CA GLN A 450 18.80 10.10 -8.95
C GLN A 450 18.90 11.12 -10.11
N GLY A 451 19.48 10.73 -11.25
CA GLY A 451 19.56 11.54 -12.46
C GLY A 451 18.28 11.51 -13.31
N GLU A 452 18.39 11.99 -14.55
CA GLU A 452 17.29 12.02 -15.52
C GLU A 452 16.90 10.63 -16.05
N TYR A 453 15.62 10.45 -16.35
CA TYR A 453 15.04 9.24 -16.94
C TYR A 453 14.24 9.54 -18.20
N VAL A 454 14.21 8.57 -19.11
CA VAL A 454 13.39 8.55 -20.33
C VAL A 454 12.25 7.55 -20.12
N ASP A 455 11.02 8.00 -20.30
CA ASP A 455 9.84 7.13 -20.33
C ASP A 455 9.85 6.26 -21.61
N LYS A 456 9.72 4.94 -21.43
CA LYS A 456 9.66 3.95 -22.52
C LYS A 456 8.22 3.56 -22.88
N GLY A 457 7.23 4.04 -22.13
CA GLY A 457 5.81 3.75 -22.30
C GLY A 457 5.39 2.38 -21.76
N ALA A 458 4.24 1.90 -22.24
CA ALA A 458 3.62 0.65 -21.78
C ALA A 458 4.39 -0.59 -22.27
N LEU A 459 4.59 -1.55 -21.37
CA LEU A 459 5.09 -2.87 -21.70
C LEU A 459 4.01 -3.71 -22.41
N TYR A 460 4.40 -4.56 -23.37
CA TYR A 460 3.51 -5.53 -23.99
C TYR A 460 3.26 -6.72 -23.03
N LEU A 461 2.38 -6.51 -22.06
CA LEU A 461 1.97 -7.50 -21.07
C LEU A 461 0.82 -8.38 -21.59
N GLY A 462 0.86 -8.65 -22.89
CA GLY A 462 -0.30 -8.96 -23.71
C GLY A 462 -0.52 -10.44 -24.02
N GLU A 463 -1.47 -10.65 -24.93
CA GLU A 463 -1.61 -11.91 -25.66
C GLU A 463 -2.15 -11.63 -27.08
N ASN A 464 -1.72 -12.40 -28.08
CA ASN A 464 -2.21 -12.32 -29.46
C ASN A 464 -2.16 -10.90 -30.08
N GLY A 465 -1.10 -10.14 -29.81
CA GLY A 465 -0.88 -8.78 -30.32
C GLY A 465 -1.72 -7.69 -29.63
N LYS A 466 -2.32 -7.98 -28.46
CA LYS A 466 -3.11 -7.01 -27.69
C LYS A 466 -2.50 -6.75 -26.31
N TYR A 467 -2.21 -5.48 -26.04
CA TYR A 467 -1.83 -4.99 -24.71
C TYR A 467 -2.91 -5.29 -23.67
N LYS A 468 -2.50 -5.46 -22.41
CA LYS A 468 -3.37 -5.78 -21.27
C LYS A 468 -2.95 -4.98 -20.04
N GLN A 469 -3.92 -4.79 -19.15
CA GLN A 469 -3.70 -4.11 -17.88
C GLN A 469 -2.81 -4.93 -16.94
N ALA A 470 -2.12 -4.22 -16.04
CA ALA A 470 -1.30 -4.80 -15.00
C ALA A 470 -1.38 -3.99 -13.71
N ASN A 471 -1.61 -4.67 -12.59
CA ASN A 471 -1.38 -4.13 -11.26
C ASN A 471 0.02 -4.57 -10.80
N ASP A 472 0.74 -3.67 -10.14
CA ASP A 472 1.92 -4.02 -9.34
C ASP A 472 2.98 -4.88 -10.07
N LEU A 473 3.55 -4.37 -11.16
CA LEU A 473 4.55 -5.11 -11.94
C LEU A 473 5.93 -5.13 -11.26
N THR A 474 6.50 -6.33 -11.14
CA THR A 474 7.90 -6.57 -10.76
C THR A 474 8.65 -7.30 -11.89
N VAL A 475 9.99 -7.24 -11.88
CA VAL A 475 10.84 -8.01 -12.81
C VAL A 475 11.93 -8.77 -12.06
N PHE A 476 12.41 -9.87 -12.64
CA PHE A 476 13.51 -10.66 -12.08
C PHE A 476 14.27 -11.41 -13.18
N ASP A 477 15.59 -11.57 -13.00
CA ASP A 477 16.36 -12.54 -13.79
C ASP A 477 16.12 -13.95 -13.23
N TYR A 478 15.91 -14.93 -14.11
CA TYR A 478 16.02 -16.34 -13.76
C TYR A 478 16.77 -17.09 -14.84
N ASN A 479 17.93 -17.63 -14.46
CA ASN A 479 18.85 -18.30 -15.38
C ASN A 479 19.20 -17.42 -16.61
N GLY A 480 19.51 -16.14 -16.40
CA GLY A 480 20.02 -15.25 -17.46
C GLY A 480 18.95 -14.79 -18.45
N GLN A 481 17.68 -15.06 -18.14
CA GLN A 481 16.51 -14.62 -18.86
C GLN A 481 15.71 -13.72 -17.91
N LEU A 482 15.42 -12.49 -18.34
CA LEU A 482 14.58 -11.56 -17.58
C LEU A 482 13.10 -11.94 -17.74
N TYR A 483 12.32 -11.82 -16.67
CA TYR A 483 10.88 -12.06 -16.64
C TYR A 483 10.15 -10.92 -15.94
N ALA A 484 8.94 -10.59 -16.42
CA ALA A 484 8.01 -9.69 -15.74
C ALA A 484 6.86 -10.49 -15.09
N VAL A 485 6.41 -10.05 -13.91
CA VAL A 485 5.29 -10.65 -13.15
C VAL A 485 4.39 -9.55 -12.61
N TRP A 486 3.07 -9.71 -12.73
CA TRP A 486 2.09 -8.70 -12.31
C TRP A 486 0.74 -9.32 -11.89
N GLY A 487 -0.07 -8.54 -11.16
CA GLY A 487 -1.46 -8.88 -10.85
C GLY A 487 -2.41 -8.55 -12.01
N THR A 488 -3.27 -9.48 -12.40
CA THR A 488 -4.24 -9.31 -13.50
C THR A 488 -5.44 -8.44 -13.09
N LEU A 489 -5.82 -7.47 -13.94
CA LEU A 489 -6.97 -6.58 -13.70
C LEU A 489 -8.10 -6.70 -14.74
N GLY A 490 -7.89 -7.40 -15.86
CA GLY A 490 -8.86 -7.44 -16.94
C GLY A 490 -10.12 -8.25 -16.60
N SER A 491 -11.28 -7.76 -17.03
CA SER A 491 -12.52 -8.53 -16.93
C SER A 491 -12.42 -9.83 -17.73
N GLY A 492 -12.61 -10.97 -17.04
CA GLY A 492 -12.48 -12.30 -17.63
C GLY A 492 -11.06 -12.85 -17.72
N GLU A 493 -10.07 -12.19 -17.12
CA GLU A 493 -8.72 -12.74 -17.00
C GLU A 493 -8.64 -13.88 -15.96
N PRO A 494 -7.66 -14.80 -16.06
CA PRO A 494 -7.43 -15.83 -15.07
C PRO A 494 -7.20 -15.24 -13.67
N ILE A 495 -7.69 -15.92 -12.64
CA ILE A 495 -7.52 -15.49 -11.25
C ILE A 495 -6.11 -15.90 -10.79
N GLY A 496 -5.10 -15.06 -11.01
CA GLY A 496 -3.74 -15.27 -10.50
C GLY A 496 -2.69 -14.37 -11.19
N PRO A 497 -1.45 -14.35 -10.69
CA PRO A 497 -0.37 -13.56 -11.30
C PRO A 497 -0.12 -14.02 -12.73
N ALA A 498 0.13 -13.06 -13.63
CA ALA A 498 0.66 -13.35 -14.96
C ALA A 498 2.19 -13.25 -14.95
N ILE A 499 2.86 -14.03 -15.79
CA ILE A 499 4.32 -14.08 -15.96
C ILE A 499 4.69 -14.17 -17.44
N VAL A 500 5.73 -13.46 -17.87
CA VAL A 500 6.21 -13.47 -19.27
C VAL A 500 7.72 -13.27 -19.34
N PRO A 501 8.46 -13.94 -20.25
CA PRO A 501 9.86 -13.60 -20.51
C PRO A 501 9.98 -12.26 -21.25
N MET A 502 11.07 -11.53 -21.00
CA MET A 502 11.37 -10.24 -21.61
C MET A 502 12.61 -10.37 -22.52
N ASP A 503 12.56 -9.77 -23.71
CA ASP A 503 13.69 -9.78 -24.65
C ASP A 503 14.84 -8.86 -24.21
N ASN A 504 14.51 -7.82 -23.44
CA ASN A 504 15.41 -6.87 -22.76
C ASN A 504 14.59 -6.11 -21.69
N PRO A 505 15.20 -5.22 -20.87
CA PRO A 505 14.50 -4.53 -19.77
C PRO A 505 13.21 -3.76 -20.11
N TYR A 506 12.91 -3.49 -21.38
CA TYR A 506 11.68 -2.77 -21.78
C TYR A 506 10.94 -3.41 -22.98
N THR A 507 11.30 -4.62 -23.39
CA THR A 507 10.71 -5.29 -24.57
C THR A 507 10.20 -6.68 -24.22
N ILE A 508 8.96 -6.98 -24.61
CA ILE A 508 8.32 -8.28 -24.47
C ILE A 508 7.66 -8.62 -25.81
N THR A 509 7.95 -9.79 -26.36
CA THR A 509 7.32 -10.30 -27.59
C THR A 509 6.55 -11.61 -27.40
N ALA A 510 6.74 -12.30 -26.27
CA ALA A 510 6.04 -13.52 -25.93
C ALA A 510 4.62 -13.26 -25.41
N ASP A 511 3.72 -14.22 -25.60
CA ASP A 511 2.43 -14.26 -24.92
C ASP A 511 2.63 -14.73 -23.46
N ARG A 512 1.87 -14.15 -22.54
CA ARG A 512 1.95 -14.41 -21.09
C ARG A 512 1.46 -15.80 -20.65
N SER A 513 2.08 -16.31 -19.59
CA SER A 513 1.63 -17.46 -18.79
C SER A 513 1.01 -17.01 -17.47
N PHE A 514 0.46 -17.93 -16.67
CA PHE A 514 -0.24 -17.62 -15.41
C PHE A 514 0.14 -18.56 -14.27
N LEU A 515 0.18 -18.02 -13.05
CA LEU A 515 0.32 -18.79 -11.80
C LEU A 515 -1.06 -19.30 -11.30
N PRO A 516 -1.11 -20.44 -10.60
CA PRO A 516 -2.35 -21.14 -10.31
C PRO A 516 -3.12 -20.56 -9.12
N GLY A 517 -4.03 -19.62 -9.37
CA GLY A 517 -5.11 -19.28 -8.44
C GLY A 517 -4.74 -18.28 -7.35
N GLY A 518 -5.33 -17.09 -7.40
CA GLY A 518 -5.33 -16.05 -6.35
C GLY A 518 -4.01 -15.27 -6.20
N GLY A 519 -3.93 -14.38 -5.22
CA GLY A 519 -3.07 -13.19 -5.26
C GLY A 519 -3.73 -12.09 -6.09
N GLY A 520 -3.92 -10.90 -5.51
CA GLY A 520 -4.52 -9.76 -6.21
C GLY A 520 -3.48 -8.79 -6.78
N GLU A 521 -2.42 -8.56 -6.02
CA GLU A 521 -1.41 -7.52 -6.28
C GLU A 521 -0.09 -7.80 -5.55
N GLY A 522 0.90 -6.94 -5.76
CA GLY A 522 2.21 -6.99 -5.11
C GLY A 522 3.06 -8.24 -5.30
N PRO A 523 3.21 -8.83 -6.51
CA PRO A 523 4.22 -9.85 -6.78
C PRO A 523 5.62 -9.36 -6.41
N ARG A 524 6.37 -10.18 -5.68
CA ARG A 524 7.77 -9.93 -5.30
C ARG A 524 8.54 -11.24 -5.29
N VAL A 525 9.70 -11.25 -5.92
CA VAL A 525 10.46 -12.49 -6.14
C VAL A 525 11.57 -12.65 -5.09
N LEU A 526 11.69 -13.85 -4.52
CA LEU A 526 12.91 -14.32 -3.87
C LEU A 526 13.43 -15.57 -4.59
N GLN A 527 14.75 -15.75 -4.58
CA GLN A 527 15.40 -16.92 -5.15
C GLN A 527 16.38 -17.50 -4.14
N LYS A 528 16.33 -18.82 -3.95
CA LYS A 528 17.25 -19.53 -3.05
C LYS A 528 17.36 -21.00 -3.41
N ASP A 529 18.58 -21.51 -3.44
CA ASP A 529 18.89 -22.95 -3.63
C ASP A 529 18.15 -23.57 -4.84
N GLY A 530 18.09 -22.83 -5.96
CA GLY A 530 17.40 -23.21 -7.19
C GLY A 530 15.88 -23.01 -7.21
N LYS A 531 15.27 -22.69 -6.06
CA LYS A 531 13.83 -22.42 -5.90
C LYS A 531 13.52 -20.95 -6.19
N VAL A 532 12.32 -20.70 -6.72
CA VAL A 532 11.78 -19.35 -6.93
C VAL A 532 10.52 -19.20 -6.07
N PHE A 533 10.44 -18.11 -5.31
CA PHE A 533 9.28 -17.73 -4.52
C PHE A 533 8.71 -16.43 -5.05
N ILE A 534 7.39 -16.34 -5.22
CA ILE A 534 6.70 -15.09 -5.59
C ILE A 534 5.66 -14.78 -4.52
N THR A 535 5.94 -13.79 -3.66
CA THR A 535 4.96 -13.35 -2.66
C THR A 535 3.88 -12.49 -3.33
N MET A 536 2.64 -12.63 -2.91
CA MET A 536 1.50 -11.81 -3.33
C MET A 536 0.81 -11.20 -2.12
N SER A 537 0.24 -10.01 -2.29
CA SER A 537 -0.63 -9.37 -1.31
C SER A 537 -2.09 -9.77 -1.55
N GLU A 538 -2.82 -10.02 -0.46
CA GLU A 538 -4.15 -10.62 -0.47
C GLU A 538 -5.06 -10.03 0.61
N GLY A 539 -6.38 -10.07 0.37
CA GLY A 539 -7.37 -9.40 1.23
C GLY A 539 -7.71 -8.00 0.72
N ASN A 540 -8.52 -7.26 1.48
CA ASN A 540 -8.80 -5.86 1.20
C ASN A 540 -7.64 -4.97 1.68
N PHE A 541 -6.99 -4.21 0.79
CA PHE A 541 -5.90 -3.28 1.14
C PHE A 541 -6.27 -2.25 2.23
N ALA A 542 -7.56 -1.92 2.39
CA ALA A 542 -8.07 -1.05 3.45
C ALA A 542 -8.54 -1.79 4.72
N GLY A 543 -8.38 -3.12 4.77
CA GLY A 543 -8.84 -4.01 5.84
C GLY A 543 -7.70 -4.66 6.64
N ASN A 544 -8.05 -5.27 7.78
CA ASN A 544 -7.11 -6.05 8.60
C ASN A 544 -6.84 -7.45 8.02
N ASP A 545 -7.61 -7.88 7.03
CA ASP A 545 -7.37 -9.11 6.27
C ASP A 545 -6.28 -8.95 5.22
N TYR A 546 -5.74 -7.74 5.00
CA TYR A 546 -4.58 -7.52 4.14
C TYR A 546 -3.34 -8.20 4.71
N ARG A 547 -2.72 -9.05 3.89
CA ARG A 547 -1.67 -9.99 4.29
C ARG A 547 -0.86 -10.47 3.08
N LEU A 548 0.25 -11.16 3.34
CA LEU A 548 1.02 -11.83 2.30
C LEU A 548 0.74 -13.33 2.25
N SER A 549 0.81 -13.85 1.03
CA SER A 549 0.88 -15.27 0.65
C SER A 549 2.09 -15.44 -0.30
N TYR A 550 2.53 -16.66 -0.63
CA TYR A 550 3.52 -16.87 -1.69
C TYR A 550 3.27 -18.10 -2.55
N PHE A 551 3.74 -18.03 -3.80
CA PHE A 551 3.92 -19.16 -4.70
C PHE A 551 5.37 -19.66 -4.63
N THR A 552 5.57 -20.96 -4.87
CA THR A 552 6.89 -21.62 -4.90
C THR A 552 7.00 -22.47 -6.17
N ASN A 553 8.07 -22.27 -6.93
CA ASN A 553 8.53 -23.18 -7.98
C ASN A 553 9.79 -23.92 -7.48
N THR A 554 9.89 -25.22 -7.80
CA THR A 554 11.01 -26.08 -7.37
C THR A 554 11.62 -26.93 -8.49
N ASP A 555 11.05 -26.92 -9.69
CA ASP A 555 11.48 -27.72 -10.84
C ASP A 555 12.16 -26.89 -11.95
N GLY A 556 12.08 -25.56 -11.86
CA GLY A 556 12.65 -24.60 -12.80
C GLY A 556 11.76 -24.24 -13.99
N ASP A 557 10.60 -24.86 -14.17
CA ASP A 557 9.66 -24.51 -15.24
C ASP A 557 8.70 -23.40 -14.77
N ILE A 558 9.25 -22.19 -14.61
CA ILE A 558 8.51 -21.05 -14.05
C ILE A 558 7.36 -20.54 -14.95
N LEU A 559 7.33 -20.95 -16.22
CA LEU A 559 6.23 -20.61 -17.15
C LEU A 559 5.11 -21.65 -17.15
N ASN A 560 5.32 -22.85 -16.59
CA ASN A 560 4.27 -23.87 -16.45
C ASN A 560 3.38 -23.60 -15.22
N PRO A 561 2.05 -23.38 -15.37
CA PRO A 561 1.16 -23.16 -14.24
C PRO A 561 1.15 -24.31 -13.22
N ASP A 562 1.33 -25.56 -13.66
CA ASP A 562 1.29 -26.75 -12.80
C ASP A 562 2.57 -26.92 -11.95
N SER A 563 3.63 -26.17 -12.26
CA SER A 563 4.94 -26.19 -11.57
C SER A 563 5.00 -25.27 -10.33
N TRP A 564 3.89 -24.61 -9.99
CA TRP A 564 3.77 -23.69 -8.86
C TRP A 564 2.89 -24.25 -7.74
N THR A 565 3.37 -24.20 -6.50
CA THR A 565 2.58 -24.48 -5.29
C THR A 565 2.39 -23.22 -4.44
N ARG A 566 1.22 -23.01 -3.86
CA ARG A 566 0.88 -21.79 -3.10
C ARG A 566 0.75 -22.05 -1.59
N THR A 567 1.35 -21.17 -0.80
CA THR A 567 1.27 -21.09 0.66
C THR A 567 0.59 -19.78 1.05
N ASN A 568 -0.42 -19.84 1.92
CA ASN A 568 -1.20 -18.67 2.33
C ASN A 568 -0.79 -18.11 3.69
N ASP A 569 -1.17 -16.87 3.95
CA ASP A 569 -1.20 -16.25 5.28
C ASP A 569 0.18 -16.23 5.98
N VAL A 570 1.25 -16.08 5.17
CA VAL A 570 2.66 -16.19 5.60
C VAL A 570 3.16 -14.95 6.35
N PHE A 571 2.43 -13.84 6.26
CA PHE A 571 2.66 -12.62 7.01
C PHE A 571 1.34 -11.88 7.18
N VAL A 572 0.87 -11.72 8.43
CA VAL A 572 -0.49 -11.24 8.76
C VAL A 572 -0.45 -10.09 9.77
N ALA A 573 -1.56 -9.36 9.89
CA ALA A 573 -1.71 -8.28 10.85
C ALA A 573 -1.54 -8.75 12.31
N THR A 574 -1.01 -7.87 13.16
CA THR A 574 -0.92 -8.06 14.61
C THR A 574 -1.85 -7.08 15.35
N ARG A 575 -1.90 -7.13 16.69
CA ARG A 575 -2.56 -6.10 17.51
C ARG A 575 -2.02 -4.70 17.21
N ASP A 576 -0.71 -4.60 16.94
CA ASP A 576 0.00 -3.34 16.84
C ASP A 576 0.10 -2.85 15.39
N VAL A 577 0.24 -3.76 14.42
CA VAL A 577 0.41 -3.45 12.99
C VAL A 577 -0.76 -3.98 12.17
N SER A 578 -1.56 -3.07 11.60
CA SER A 578 -2.74 -3.37 10.77
C SER A 578 -2.39 -3.45 9.28
N GLY A 579 -2.95 -4.44 8.58
CA GLY A 579 -2.86 -4.61 7.13
C GLY A 579 -1.43 -4.56 6.55
N PRO A 580 -0.52 -5.48 6.93
CA PRO A 580 0.81 -5.56 6.33
C PRO A 580 0.78 -6.17 4.93
N GLY A 581 1.43 -5.53 3.96
CA GLY A 581 1.54 -6.02 2.58
C GLY A 581 2.62 -5.31 1.77
N ARG A 582 2.70 -5.62 0.46
CA ARG A 582 3.77 -5.16 -0.47
C ARG A 582 5.17 -5.20 0.14
N ALA A 583 5.72 -6.40 0.24
CA ALA A 583 7.03 -6.62 0.86
C ALA A 583 8.16 -6.78 -0.18
N ALA A 584 9.08 -5.82 -0.29
CA ALA A 584 10.32 -6.03 -1.02
C ALA A 584 11.42 -6.61 -0.11
N PHE A 585 12.43 -7.23 -0.73
CA PHE A 585 13.47 -7.99 -0.05
C PHE A 585 14.85 -7.49 -0.45
N VAL A 586 15.74 -7.33 0.52
CA VAL A 586 17.10 -6.83 0.32
C VAL A 586 18.05 -7.50 1.31
N LYS A 587 19.33 -7.58 0.96
CA LYS A 587 20.36 -7.99 1.90
C LYS A 587 20.75 -6.84 2.84
N SER A 588 21.28 -7.19 4.01
CA SER A 588 22.12 -6.28 4.79
C SER A 588 23.35 -5.83 4.00
N ALA A 589 24.01 -4.75 4.44
CA ALA A 589 25.13 -4.14 3.72
C ALA A 589 26.34 -5.07 3.56
N ASP A 590 26.51 -6.03 4.47
CA ASP A 590 27.53 -7.08 4.42
C ASP A 590 27.10 -8.36 3.68
N GLY A 591 25.85 -8.42 3.20
CA GLY A 591 25.28 -9.59 2.52
C GLY A 591 24.85 -10.74 3.44
N LEU A 592 25.06 -10.64 4.76
CA LEU A 592 24.91 -11.75 5.71
C LEU A 592 23.48 -11.98 6.21
N GLU A 593 22.62 -10.97 6.16
CA GLU A 593 21.23 -11.04 6.63
C GLU A 593 20.22 -10.78 5.52
N ASP A 594 19.08 -11.43 5.63
CA ASP A 594 17.91 -11.22 4.78
C ASP A 594 16.93 -10.25 5.46
N TRP A 595 16.63 -9.14 4.79
CA TRP A 595 15.77 -8.07 5.28
C TRP A 595 14.56 -7.87 4.37
N MET A 596 13.44 -7.49 4.99
CA MET A 596 12.16 -7.25 4.34
C MET A 596 11.70 -5.83 4.66
N ILE A 597 11.38 -5.05 3.63
CA ILE A 597 10.70 -3.75 3.73
C ILE A 597 9.24 -3.95 3.30
N TYR A 598 8.28 -3.45 4.07
CA TYR A 598 6.85 -3.66 3.82
C TYR A 598 6.04 -2.45 4.29
N HIS A 599 4.85 -2.24 3.74
CA HIS A 599 3.96 -1.22 4.28
C HIS A 599 2.92 -1.81 5.25
N SER A 600 2.41 -0.95 6.13
CA SER A 600 1.23 -1.22 6.96
C SER A 600 0.31 -0.01 6.93
N ARG A 601 -0.93 -0.16 7.39
CA ARG A 601 -1.89 0.94 7.53
C ARG A 601 -1.46 1.89 8.66
N VAL A 602 -1.65 3.20 8.46
CA VAL A 602 -1.42 4.26 9.49
C VAL A 602 -2.57 4.27 10.52
N TYR A 603 -3.80 3.99 10.07
CA TYR A 603 -5.01 4.07 10.90
C TYR A 603 -5.68 2.70 11.02
N LYS A 604 -5.91 2.22 12.25
CA LYS A 604 -6.60 0.94 12.50
C LYS A 604 -8.10 1.06 12.26
N ASP A 605 -8.73 -0.03 11.83
CA ASP A 605 -10.19 -0.26 11.87
C ASP A 605 -11.09 0.83 11.27
N THR A 606 -10.93 1.11 9.96
CA THR A 606 -11.75 2.14 9.28
C THR A 606 -12.49 1.68 8.03
N GLY A 607 -12.09 0.56 7.43
CA GLY A 607 -12.74 -0.04 6.25
C GLY A 607 -12.64 0.77 4.93
N VAL A 608 -12.15 2.01 4.95
CA VAL A 608 -12.06 2.88 3.75
C VAL A 608 -10.82 3.78 3.69
N ASN A 609 -9.98 3.82 4.73
CA ASN A 609 -8.72 4.58 4.72
C ASN A 609 -7.54 3.70 4.30
N GLY A 610 -6.90 4.08 3.19
CA GLY A 610 -5.73 3.41 2.59
C GLY A 610 -4.38 4.05 2.89
N TRP A 611 -4.27 5.03 3.79
CA TRP A 611 -2.97 5.65 4.14
C TRP A 611 -2.02 4.63 4.75
N ARG A 612 -0.80 4.56 4.21
CA ARG A 612 0.21 3.56 4.56
C ARG A 612 1.53 4.19 5.04
N GLN A 613 2.25 3.42 5.85
CA GLN A 613 3.58 3.72 6.40
C GLN A 613 4.52 2.54 6.20
N VAL A 614 5.81 2.82 6.02
CA VAL A 614 6.83 1.84 5.65
C VAL A 614 7.56 1.35 6.89
N ASN A 615 7.79 0.03 6.93
CA ASN A 615 8.39 -0.71 8.03
C ASN A 615 9.49 -1.62 7.49
N ILE A 616 10.49 -1.96 8.30
CA ILE A 616 11.47 -3.00 7.99
C ILE A 616 11.58 -4.04 9.11
N LYS A 617 12.00 -5.25 8.74
CA LYS A 617 12.44 -6.30 9.68
C LYS A 617 13.41 -7.28 9.02
N LYS A 618 14.30 -7.86 9.82
CA LYS A 618 15.04 -9.08 9.43
C LYS A 618 14.07 -10.26 9.29
N PHE A 619 14.31 -11.17 8.36
CA PHE A 619 13.61 -12.45 8.28
C PHE A 619 14.61 -13.62 8.16
N ASN A 620 14.11 -14.85 8.29
CA ASN A 620 14.94 -16.05 8.27
C ASN A 620 14.39 -17.07 7.26
N TRP A 621 15.09 -18.19 7.09
CA TRP A 621 14.65 -19.30 6.25
C TRP A 621 14.42 -20.54 7.11
N ASN A 622 13.43 -21.34 6.74
CA ASN A 622 13.21 -22.65 7.33
C ASN A 622 14.26 -23.67 6.84
N GLU A 623 14.40 -24.81 7.53
CA GLU A 623 15.35 -25.87 7.17
C GLU A 623 15.11 -26.47 5.77
N ASP A 624 13.88 -26.41 5.28
CA ASP A 624 13.50 -26.84 3.92
C ASP A 624 13.81 -25.80 2.83
N GLY A 625 14.39 -24.65 3.18
CA GLY A 625 14.71 -23.55 2.28
C GLY A 625 13.53 -22.65 1.92
N THR A 626 12.37 -22.78 2.55
CA THR A 626 11.25 -21.83 2.39
C THR A 626 11.45 -20.56 3.24
N PRO A 627 10.93 -19.39 2.81
CA PRO A 627 11.08 -18.15 3.56
C PRO A 627 10.18 -18.13 4.80
N ASN A 628 10.69 -17.56 5.90
CA ASN A 628 10.00 -17.39 7.16
C ASN A 628 9.98 -15.90 7.56
N PHE A 629 8.91 -15.21 7.17
CA PHE A 629 8.72 -13.78 7.43
C PHE A 629 8.33 -13.46 8.88
N GLY A 630 7.85 -14.44 9.64
CA GLY A 630 7.44 -14.28 11.03
C GLY A 630 6.19 -13.39 11.18
N GLN A 631 6.26 -12.39 12.06
CA GLN A 631 5.18 -11.42 12.31
C GLN A 631 5.70 -9.98 12.18
N PRO A 632 4.86 -9.00 11.81
CA PRO A 632 5.22 -7.59 11.85
C PRO A 632 5.75 -7.15 13.22
N VAL A 633 6.82 -6.35 13.22
CA VAL A 633 7.43 -5.82 14.45
C VAL A 633 6.62 -4.60 14.94
N SER A 634 6.35 -4.54 16.25
CA SER A 634 5.59 -3.46 16.86
C SER A 634 6.35 -2.12 16.79
N PRO A 635 5.68 -0.96 16.59
CA PRO A 635 6.36 0.33 16.58
C PRO A 635 6.97 0.72 17.93
N PHE A 636 6.53 0.06 19.02
CA PHE A 636 7.07 0.20 20.38
C PHE A 636 8.29 -0.71 20.65
N GLU A 637 8.78 -1.46 19.65
CA GLU A 637 9.88 -2.40 19.79
C GLU A 637 11.16 -1.89 19.10
N TRP A 638 12.27 -1.85 19.85
CA TRP A 638 13.58 -1.46 19.35
C TRP A 638 14.31 -2.64 18.70
N GLN A 639 14.58 -2.51 17.40
CA GLN A 639 15.39 -3.45 16.60
C GLN A 639 16.85 -3.00 16.53
N LYS A 640 17.78 -3.95 16.38
CA LYS A 640 19.19 -3.65 16.02
C LYS A 640 19.30 -3.29 14.54
N LEU A 641 20.29 -2.45 14.19
CA LEU A 641 20.63 -2.16 12.79
C LEU A 641 20.92 -3.46 12.00
N PRO A 642 20.68 -3.49 10.68
CA PRO A 642 21.18 -4.54 9.79
C PRO A 642 22.70 -4.72 9.92
N SER A 643 23.19 -5.95 9.74
CA SER A 643 24.63 -6.20 9.82
C SER A 643 25.43 -5.46 8.75
N GLY A 644 26.56 -4.88 9.14
CA GLY A 644 27.39 -4.02 8.27
C GLY A 644 26.82 -2.61 7.97
N ASP A 645 25.61 -2.27 8.43
CA ASP A 645 24.99 -0.96 8.22
C ASP A 645 25.59 0.08 9.19
N LEU A 646 26.14 1.19 8.66
CA LEU A 646 26.73 2.27 9.48
C LEU A 646 25.68 3.17 10.18
N GLY A 647 24.39 2.93 9.94
CA GLY A 647 23.29 3.69 10.50
C GLY A 647 23.29 5.17 10.11
N ARG A 648 22.43 5.92 10.81
CA ARG A 648 22.20 7.36 10.62
C ARG A 648 23.35 8.27 11.11
N GLY A 649 24.48 7.69 11.54
CA GLY A 649 25.68 8.44 11.92
C GLY A 649 25.60 9.12 13.28
N ALA A 650 26.13 10.34 13.38
CA ALA A 650 26.18 11.11 14.62
C ALA A 650 24.78 11.67 14.96
N MET A 651 24.31 11.44 16.18
CA MET A 651 22.96 11.73 16.64
C MET A 651 22.94 12.72 17.80
N TYR A 652 22.62 13.97 17.48
CA TYR A 652 22.50 15.12 18.37
C TYR A 652 21.11 15.17 19.02
N GLN A 653 21.04 15.09 20.34
CA GLN A 653 19.76 15.08 21.07
C GLN A 653 19.09 16.45 21.00
N ALA A 654 17.77 16.49 20.77
CA ALA A 654 17.07 17.75 20.55
C ALA A 654 16.92 18.58 21.84
N GLU A 655 16.76 17.91 22.98
CA GLU A 655 16.70 18.54 24.30
C GLU A 655 18.04 19.14 24.74
N ASP A 656 19.16 18.76 24.11
CA ASP A 656 20.49 19.34 24.36
C ASP A 656 20.84 20.50 23.39
N GLY A 657 19.95 20.83 22.46
CA GLY A 657 20.10 21.97 21.55
C GLY A 657 19.97 23.33 22.25
N ILE A 658 20.31 24.40 21.50
CA ILE A 658 20.07 25.78 21.90
C ILE A 658 18.67 26.18 21.45
N HIS A 659 17.79 26.55 22.39
CA HIS A 659 16.37 26.81 22.13
C HIS A 659 16.01 28.27 22.35
N TYR A 660 15.24 28.85 21.43
CA TYR A 660 14.67 30.19 21.56
C TYR A 660 13.15 30.15 21.30
N GLY A 661 12.41 31.04 21.98
CA GLY A 661 10.95 31.13 21.91
C GLY A 661 10.25 30.07 22.77
N ASP A 662 8.97 29.82 22.48
CA ASP A 662 8.09 28.94 23.26
C ASP A 662 8.36 27.43 23.05
N ILE A 663 9.63 27.02 22.99
CA ILE A 663 10.04 25.62 22.90
C ILE A 663 10.02 24.98 24.29
N LYS A 664 9.40 23.80 24.39
CA LYS A 664 9.37 23.00 25.62
C LYS A 664 10.23 21.74 25.46
N LYS A 665 10.98 21.40 26.49
CA LYS A 665 11.61 20.08 26.66
C LYS A 665 10.62 19.18 27.40
N GLU A 666 10.37 17.99 26.89
CA GLU A 666 9.38 17.04 27.43
C GLU A 666 9.91 15.61 27.34
N ASN A 667 9.31 14.68 28.10
CA ASN A 667 9.71 13.27 28.16
C ASN A 667 8.55 12.32 28.49
N SER A 668 7.31 12.76 28.22
CA SER A 668 6.07 12.06 28.59
C SER A 668 5.60 11.02 27.57
N GLN A 669 5.99 11.15 26.30
CA GLN A 669 5.71 10.17 25.25
C GLN A 669 6.65 8.97 25.33
N ALA A 670 6.25 7.82 24.80
CA ALA A 670 7.14 6.69 24.62
C ALA A 670 8.08 6.85 23.40
N ASN A 671 9.09 5.98 23.32
CA ASN A 671 9.97 5.77 22.15
C ASN A 671 10.86 6.95 21.69
N TYR A 672 11.07 8.00 22.47
CA TYR A 672 12.18 8.95 22.22
C TYR A 672 13.56 8.31 22.47
N GLN A 673 14.62 8.98 22.05
CA GLN A 673 16.03 8.65 22.32
C GLN A 673 16.63 9.68 23.30
N GLY A 674 17.73 9.35 23.96
CA GLY A 674 18.30 10.27 24.95
C GLY A 674 17.46 10.38 26.23
N THR A 675 17.18 11.61 26.66
CA THR A 675 16.52 11.95 27.93
C THR A 675 15.16 12.63 27.77
N GLY A 676 14.80 13.05 26.56
CA GLY A 676 13.51 13.64 26.22
C GLY A 676 13.40 13.95 24.74
N TYR A 677 12.60 14.96 24.43
CA TYR A 677 12.43 15.55 23.11
C TYR A 677 12.03 17.02 23.28
N ILE A 678 11.92 17.78 22.18
CA ILE A 678 11.40 19.15 22.20
C ILE A 678 10.10 19.29 21.39
N ASN A 679 9.20 20.17 21.81
CA ASN A 679 8.06 20.61 21.01
C ASN A 679 8.41 21.92 20.27
N LEU A 680 8.37 21.92 18.94
CA LEU A 680 8.31 23.14 18.15
C LEU A 680 6.85 23.63 18.12
N PRO A 681 6.54 24.82 18.66
CA PRO A 681 5.16 25.30 18.83
C PRO A 681 4.49 25.65 17.49
N LYS A 682 3.15 25.69 17.49
CA LYS A 682 2.36 26.05 16.28
C LYS A 682 2.63 27.48 15.77
N LYS A 683 2.92 28.42 16.67
CA LYS A 683 3.12 29.84 16.37
C LYS A 683 4.57 30.14 15.97
N ALA A 684 4.74 31.17 15.15
CA ALA A 684 6.05 31.69 14.77
C ALA A 684 6.82 32.30 15.96
N GLY A 685 8.15 32.33 15.83
CA GLY A 685 9.08 32.87 16.83
C GLY A 685 10.01 31.83 17.48
N ALA A 686 9.79 30.53 17.24
CA ALA A 686 10.59 29.46 17.84
C ALA A 686 11.77 29.02 16.96
N GLU A 687 12.91 28.72 17.58
CA GLU A 687 14.13 28.24 16.92
C GLU A 687 14.87 27.21 17.78
N ALA A 688 15.08 26.00 17.24
CA ALA A 688 15.94 24.98 17.82
C ALA A 688 17.23 24.86 17.00
N SER A 689 18.39 25.08 17.63
CA SER A 689 19.70 25.09 16.97
C SER A 689 20.63 24.03 17.51
N PHE A 690 21.30 23.32 16.60
CA PHE A 690 22.24 22.23 16.84
C PHE A 690 23.61 22.66 16.35
N VAL A 691 24.63 22.60 17.21
CA VAL A 691 26.02 22.81 16.79
C VAL A 691 26.63 21.46 16.46
N VAL A 692 26.70 21.15 15.16
CA VAL A 692 27.16 19.87 14.64
C VAL A 692 28.62 19.95 14.17
N ASN A 693 29.32 18.82 14.10
CA ASN A 693 30.70 18.76 13.62
C ASN A 693 30.83 17.85 12.40
N ALA A 694 31.13 18.46 11.24
CA ALA A 694 31.45 17.74 10.01
C ALA A 694 32.97 17.54 9.92
N GLU A 695 33.44 16.31 9.80
CA GLU A 695 34.89 16.00 9.72
C GLU A 695 35.55 16.63 8.49
N GLU A 696 34.81 16.68 7.38
CA GLU A 696 35.23 17.27 6.12
C GLU A 696 34.16 18.22 5.58
N ALA A 697 34.50 19.06 4.61
CA ALA A 697 33.50 19.76 3.83
C ALA A 697 32.82 18.79 2.84
N GLY A 698 31.56 19.07 2.49
CA GLY A 698 30.80 18.30 1.51
C GLY A 698 29.32 18.20 1.89
N ASP A 699 28.59 17.36 1.16
CA ASP A 699 27.19 17.10 1.42
C ASP A 699 27.01 16.05 2.52
N TYR A 700 26.08 16.31 3.42
CA TYR A 700 25.65 15.41 4.49
C TYR A 700 24.17 15.12 4.33
N ILE A 701 23.76 13.87 4.51
CA ILE A 701 22.37 13.54 4.79
C ILE A 701 22.14 13.88 6.27
N VAL A 702 21.15 14.73 6.52
CA VAL A 702 20.77 15.21 7.84
C VAL A 702 19.31 14.82 8.09
N GLY A 703 19.11 13.85 8.98
CA GLY A 703 17.82 13.25 9.30
C GLY A 703 17.28 13.70 10.64
N VAL A 704 16.11 14.33 10.66
CA VAL A 704 15.40 14.71 11.88
C VAL A 704 14.49 13.55 12.30
N ARG A 705 14.66 13.02 13.51
CA ARG A 705 13.67 12.11 14.11
C ARG A 705 12.58 12.94 14.79
N TYR A 706 11.33 12.75 14.39
CA TYR A 706 10.21 13.60 14.80
C TYR A 706 8.89 12.83 14.97
N ALA A 707 7.98 13.40 15.77
CA ALA A 707 6.58 12.96 15.90
C ALA A 707 5.62 14.11 15.58
N TYR A 708 4.54 13.80 14.86
CA TYR A 708 3.55 14.76 14.37
C TYR A 708 2.14 14.15 14.37
N GLY A 709 1.68 13.74 15.56
CA GLY A 709 0.47 12.94 15.79
C GLY A 709 -0.83 13.74 15.85
N ILE A 710 -1.05 14.73 14.96
CA ILE A 710 -2.31 15.50 14.95
C ILE A 710 -3.46 14.64 14.38
N GLN A 711 -4.31 14.16 15.28
CA GLN A 711 -5.70 13.81 14.99
C GLN A 711 -6.53 15.09 14.81
N VAL A 712 -7.38 15.15 13.78
CA VAL A 712 -8.20 16.33 13.49
C VAL A 712 -9.63 16.09 13.97
N ASP A 713 -10.23 17.06 14.67
CA ASP A 713 -11.65 16.99 15.01
C ASP A 713 -12.49 16.94 13.73
N GLY A 714 -13.26 15.85 13.56
CA GLY A 714 -14.00 15.58 12.32
C GLY A 714 -13.29 14.65 11.32
N GLU A 715 -12.04 14.22 11.57
CA GLU A 715 -11.49 13.01 10.95
C GLU A 715 -12.28 11.79 11.49
N SER A 716 -13.44 11.53 10.87
CA SER A 716 -13.92 10.16 10.80
C SER A 716 -12.80 9.34 10.18
N THR A 717 -12.36 8.33 10.92
CA THR A 717 -11.47 7.25 10.49
C THR A 717 -11.76 6.76 9.07
N ASP A 718 -13.03 6.84 8.68
CA ASP A 718 -13.61 6.17 7.53
C ASP A 718 -13.54 7.03 6.25
N ARG A 719 -13.38 8.36 6.30
CA ARG A 719 -13.39 9.23 5.09
C ARG A 719 -12.54 10.51 5.15
N PRO A 720 -11.20 10.44 5.20
CA PRO A 720 -10.35 11.60 4.93
C PRO A 720 -10.27 11.88 3.41
N ARG A 721 -11.23 12.64 2.85
CA ARG A 721 -11.20 13.07 1.43
C ARG A 721 -11.22 14.57 1.18
N THR A 722 -11.51 15.39 2.19
CA THR A 722 -11.56 16.85 2.08
C THR A 722 -11.09 17.46 3.39
N GLN A 723 -10.18 18.45 3.31
CA GLN A 723 -9.62 19.21 4.44
C GLN A 723 -8.72 18.42 5.41
N LEU A 724 -7.52 18.07 4.93
CA LEU A 724 -6.36 17.97 5.83
C LEU A 724 -5.99 19.41 6.27
N PRO A 725 -5.71 19.67 7.56
CA PRO A 725 -5.16 20.95 7.98
C PRO A 725 -3.81 21.19 7.31
N ALA A 726 -3.43 22.47 7.15
CA ALA A 726 -2.13 22.86 6.64
C ALA A 726 -1.02 22.12 7.41
N ARG A 727 -0.22 21.31 6.69
CA ARG A 727 0.89 20.54 7.25
C ARG A 727 1.90 21.48 7.88
N ALA A 728 2.63 20.98 8.89
CA ALA A 728 3.75 21.72 9.46
C ALA A 728 4.74 22.13 8.37
N LYS A 729 5.22 23.36 8.42
CA LYS A 729 6.26 23.95 7.56
C LYS A 729 7.35 24.45 8.50
N VAL A 730 8.54 23.87 8.42
CA VAL A 730 9.67 24.19 9.30
C VAL A 730 10.85 24.63 8.44
N ASN A 731 11.36 25.83 8.69
CA ASN A 731 12.50 26.36 7.94
C ASN A 731 13.80 25.78 8.49
N VAL A 732 14.67 25.32 7.59
CA VAL A 732 15.98 24.74 7.90
C VAL A 732 17.06 25.74 7.51
N TYR A 733 17.89 26.12 8.47
CA TYR A 733 19.01 27.03 8.29
C TYR A 733 20.32 26.28 8.50
N VAL A 734 21.33 26.59 7.68
CA VAL A 734 22.71 26.15 7.86
C VAL A 734 23.59 27.38 7.99
N ASN A 735 24.31 27.48 9.13
CA ASN A 735 25.18 28.59 9.46
C ASN A 735 24.52 29.98 9.36
N GLY A 736 23.22 30.07 9.64
CA GLY A 736 22.44 31.31 9.64
C GLY A 736 21.76 31.64 8.31
N ILE A 737 21.98 30.84 7.27
CA ILE A 737 21.35 30.98 5.95
C ILE A 737 20.21 29.96 5.84
N GLN A 738 19.01 30.38 5.44
CA GLN A 738 17.92 29.44 5.13
C GLN A 738 18.28 28.66 3.87
N VAL A 739 18.19 27.33 3.93
CA VAL A 739 18.54 26.42 2.82
C VAL A 739 17.38 25.55 2.36
N LYS A 740 16.37 25.33 3.21
CA LYS A 740 15.17 24.55 2.86
C LYS A 740 13.99 24.95 3.75
N THR A 741 12.78 24.59 3.33
CA THR A 741 11.60 24.51 4.20
C THR A 741 11.06 23.11 4.08
N ILE A 742 11.11 22.34 5.18
CA ILE A 742 10.63 20.96 5.22
C ILE A 742 9.16 20.94 5.60
N THR A 743 8.45 19.94 5.09
CA THR A 743 7.03 19.69 5.40
C THR A 743 6.91 18.27 5.98
N PRO A 744 7.10 18.08 7.30
CA PRO A 744 7.09 16.76 7.92
C PRO A 744 5.78 16.01 7.66
N ASP A 745 5.89 14.74 7.25
CA ASP A 745 4.73 13.86 7.12
C ASP A 745 4.07 13.63 8.49
N LYS A 746 2.74 13.55 8.57
CA LYS A 746 2.04 13.17 9.83
C LYS A 746 2.61 11.83 10.31
N THR A 747 2.90 11.67 11.60
CA THR A 747 3.02 10.33 12.17
C THR A 747 1.60 9.72 12.29
N ALA A 748 1.46 8.50 12.80
CA ALA A 748 0.13 7.97 13.09
C ALA A 748 -0.65 8.86 14.08
N ILE A 749 -1.87 8.47 14.46
CA ILE A 749 -2.67 9.18 15.49
C ILE A 749 -2.00 9.27 16.88
N SER A 750 -0.82 8.67 17.06
CA SER A 750 -0.01 8.74 18.27
C SER A 750 1.19 9.68 18.12
N TRP A 751 1.53 10.35 19.22
CA TRP A 751 2.77 11.10 19.42
C TRP A 751 3.93 10.20 19.90
N GLU A 752 3.71 8.89 20.03
CA GLU A 752 4.68 7.86 20.42
C GLU A 752 5.28 7.10 19.21
N GLU A 753 4.76 7.34 18.01
CA GLU A 753 5.35 6.89 16.75
C GLU A 753 6.23 8.01 16.17
N TRP A 754 7.43 7.67 15.71
CA TRP A 754 8.49 8.62 15.36
C TRP A 754 9.09 8.26 14.00
N PHE A 755 9.08 9.18 13.05
CA PHE A 755 9.68 8.99 11.72
C PHE A 755 11.02 9.72 11.61
N THR A 756 11.81 9.38 10.59
CA THR A 756 12.98 10.19 10.20
C THR A 756 12.71 10.87 8.86
N GLY A 757 12.78 12.20 8.84
CA GLY A 757 12.75 13.02 7.62
C GLY A 757 14.15 13.54 7.32
N SER A 758 14.69 13.19 6.16
CA SER A 758 16.10 13.42 5.82
C SER A 758 16.31 14.29 4.59
N GLU A 759 17.25 15.22 4.71
CA GLU A 759 17.58 16.22 3.70
C GLU A 759 19.09 16.22 3.41
N ARG A 760 19.50 16.54 2.18
CA ARG A 760 20.91 16.78 1.86
C ARG A 760 21.27 18.24 2.15
N LEU A 761 22.25 18.44 3.03
CA LEU A 761 22.75 19.76 3.43
C LEU A 761 24.28 19.83 3.21
N SER A 762 24.75 20.85 2.51
CA SER A 762 26.19 21.09 2.32
C SER A 762 26.79 21.77 3.55
N LEU A 763 27.77 21.11 4.19
CA LEU A 763 28.43 21.57 5.41
C LEU A 763 29.90 21.94 5.16
N LYS A 764 30.42 22.86 5.98
CA LYS A 764 31.85 23.20 6.00
C LYS A 764 32.60 22.24 6.95
N ALA A 765 33.89 22.01 6.72
CA ALA A 765 34.70 21.25 7.68
C ALA A 765 34.71 21.93 9.07
N GLY A 766 34.60 21.12 10.13
CA GLY A 766 34.48 21.57 11.52
C GLY A 766 33.04 21.87 11.95
N LYS A 767 32.91 22.85 12.86
CA LYS A 767 31.62 23.21 13.48
C LYS A 767 30.69 23.94 12.51
N ASN A 768 29.47 23.45 12.38
CA ASN A 768 28.35 24.11 11.69
C ASN A 768 27.18 24.29 12.67
N VAL A 769 26.29 25.24 12.38
CA VAL A 769 24.99 25.31 13.07
C VAL A 769 23.90 24.89 12.10
N ILE A 770 23.03 23.97 12.52
CA ILE A 770 21.80 23.62 11.82
C ILE A 770 20.63 24.05 12.72
N SER A 771 19.71 24.86 12.20
CA SER A 771 18.57 25.38 12.96
C SER A 771 17.24 25.06 12.30
N TYR A 772 16.28 24.61 13.10
CA TYR A 772 14.88 24.41 12.72
C TYR A 772 14.06 25.56 13.30
N ARG A 773 13.44 26.35 12.42
CA ARG A 773 12.74 27.59 12.79
C ARG A 773 11.28 27.56 12.36
N ILE A 774 10.42 28.13 13.20
CA ILE A 774 9.06 28.52 12.82
C ILE A 774 9.09 30.04 12.65
N ASP A 775 9.42 30.50 11.43
CA ASP A 775 9.42 31.92 11.10
C ASP A 775 8.00 32.39 10.69
N ASN A 776 7.81 33.68 10.37
CA ASN A 776 6.51 34.16 9.88
C ASN A 776 6.07 33.39 8.61
N GLY A 777 4.79 32.97 8.57
CA GLY A 777 4.26 32.10 7.50
C GLY A 777 4.60 30.61 7.63
N SER A 778 5.46 30.22 8.58
CA SER A 778 5.73 28.83 8.95
C SER A 778 4.65 28.29 9.89
N ILE A 779 4.55 26.97 10.02
CA ILE A 779 3.57 26.30 10.89
C ILE A 779 4.30 25.17 11.63
N GLY A 780 4.42 25.25 12.95
CA GLY A 780 5.03 24.18 13.75
C GLY A 780 4.02 23.15 14.24
N ASN A 781 4.07 22.88 15.54
CA ASN A 781 3.40 21.78 16.25
C ASN A 781 4.00 20.40 15.91
N VAL A 782 5.32 20.28 15.97
CA VAL A 782 6.07 19.04 15.69
C VAL A 782 7.00 18.75 16.88
N ASN A 783 7.02 17.51 17.36
CA ASN A 783 7.99 17.08 18.35
C ASN A 783 9.27 16.63 17.64
N ILE A 784 10.44 17.13 18.03
CA ILE A 784 11.75 16.69 17.52
C ILE A 784 12.49 15.97 18.64
N ASP A 785 12.97 14.78 18.36
CA ASP A 785 13.69 13.89 19.28
C ASP A 785 15.21 14.02 19.09
N ASN A 786 15.71 13.89 17.85
CA ASN A 786 17.12 14.13 17.55
C ASN A 786 17.34 14.58 16.09
N LEU A 787 18.49 15.21 15.86
CA LEU A 787 19.09 15.37 14.55
C LEU A 787 20.19 14.31 14.39
N SER A 788 20.14 13.56 13.30
CA SER A 788 21.16 12.61 12.89
C SER A 788 21.87 13.09 11.63
N MET A 789 23.16 12.81 11.46
CA MET A 789 23.87 13.15 10.22
C MET A 789 25.01 12.20 9.84
N TYR A 790 25.21 12.05 8.54
CA TYR A 790 26.34 11.36 7.94
C TYR A 790 26.69 11.94 6.56
N LYS A 791 27.96 11.82 6.14
CA LYS A 791 28.42 12.35 4.85
C LYS A 791 27.82 11.54 3.70
N ALA A 792 27.20 12.22 2.72
CA ALA A 792 26.28 11.63 1.75
C ALA A 792 26.95 10.77 0.66
N ASP A 793 28.25 10.96 0.45
CA ASP A 793 29.08 10.22 -0.52
C ASP A 793 29.83 9.04 0.12
N VAL A 794 29.71 8.81 1.43
CA VAL A 794 30.38 7.71 2.14
C VAL A 794 29.51 6.45 2.07
N PRO A 795 29.91 5.43 1.28
CA PRO A 795 29.23 4.14 1.25
C PRO A 795 29.38 3.40 2.59
N ASN A 796 28.54 2.39 2.84
CA ASN A 796 28.91 1.35 3.81
C ASN A 796 30.22 0.69 3.37
N PRO A 797 31.08 0.24 4.33
CA PRO A 797 32.34 -0.37 3.99
C PRO A 797 32.09 -1.61 3.13
N ILE A 798 32.70 -1.63 1.94
CA ILE A 798 32.75 -2.84 1.12
C ILE A 798 33.43 -3.90 1.98
N VAL A 799 32.68 -4.92 2.39
CA VAL A 799 33.23 -6.03 3.18
C VAL A 799 34.39 -6.63 2.36
N PRO A 800 35.61 -6.68 2.91
CA PRO A 800 36.73 -7.29 2.22
C PRO A 800 36.34 -8.71 1.87
N THR A 801 36.30 -8.99 0.58
CA THR A 801 35.84 -10.27 0.05
C THR A 801 36.74 -11.35 0.60
N VAL A 802 36.19 -12.19 1.47
CA VAL A 802 36.93 -13.30 2.02
C VAL A 802 37.28 -14.20 0.84
N PRO A 803 38.57 -14.57 0.65
CA PRO A 803 38.96 -15.41 -0.48
C PRO A 803 38.14 -16.69 -0.46
N VAL A 804 37.76 -17.18 -1.64
CA VAL A 804 37.00 -18.43 -1.77
C VAL A 804 37.76 -19.54 -1.02
N THR A 805 37.09 -20.12 -0.02
CA THR A 805 37.63 -21.21 0.80
C THR A 805 37.27 -22.56 0.24
N SER A 806 36.08 -22.68 -0.35
CA SER A 806 35.68 -23.81 -1.18
C SER A 806 34.65 -23.40 -2.21
N VAL A 807 34.66 -24.12 -3.33
CA VAL A 807 33.58 -24.15 -4.31
C VAL A 807 33.21 -25.61 -4.59
N THR A 808 31.94 -25.89 -4.83
CA THR A 808 31.46 -27.17 -5.38
C THR A 808 30.58 -26.89 -6.59
N VAL A 809 30.47 -27.84 -7.52
CA VAL A 809 29.62 -27.70 -8.71
C VAL A 809 28.72 -28.91 -8.91
N GLU A 810 27.43 -28.66 -9.05
CA GLU A 810 26.39 -29.68 -9.11
C GLU A 810 25.29 -29.31 -10.14
N PRO A 811 24.51 -30.30 -10.62
CA PRO A 811 24.64 -31.73 -10.39
C PRO A 811 25.54 -32.39 -11.43
N LYS A 812 25.76 -33.70 -11.29
CA LYS A 812 26.16 -34.56 -12.41
C LYS A 812 24.91 -34.93 -13.20
N LYS A 813 24.86 -34.65 -14.50
CA LYS A 813 23.63 -34.76 -15.30
C LYS A 813 23.81 -35.59 -16.58
N THR A 814 22.73 -36.26 -16.99
CA THR A 814 22.59 -36.76 -18.37
C THR A 814 21.49 -35.95 -19.06
N VAL A 815 21.76 -35.45 -20.26
CA VAL A 815 20.85 -34.63 -21.07
C VAL A 815 20.78 -35.18 -22.50
N ASN A 816 19.72 -34.87 -23.25
CA ASN A 816 19.62 -35.22 -24.66
C ASN A 816 20.33 -34.19 -25.56
N VAL A 817 20.62 -34.58 -26.80
CA VAL A 817 20.99 -33.62 -27.85
C VAL A 817 19.84 -32.62 -28.06
N GLY A 818 20.15 -31.32 -27.95
CA GLY A 818 19.20 -30.21 -28.00
C GLY A 818 18.64 -29.77 -26.64
N GLU A 819 18.85 -30.54 -25.57
CA GLU A 819 18.33 -30.23 -24.23
C GLU A 819 19.27 -29.30 -23.45
N THR A 820 18.70 -28.43 -22.61
CA THR A 820 19.42 -27.52 -21.72
C THR A 820 19.28 -27.89 -20.25
N TYR A 821 20.29 -27.63 -19.43
CA TYR A 821 20.24 -27.86 -17.99
C TYR A 821 21.17 -26.94 -17.20
N GLN A 822 20.68 -26.35 -16.10
CA GLN A 822 21.44 -25.43 -15.26
C GLN A 822 22.37 -26.16 -14.30
N PHE A 823 23.67 -25.82 -14.33
CA PHE A 823 24.65 -26.21 -13.32
C PHE A 823 24.81 -25.06 -12.32
N HIS A 824 24.94 -25.39 -11.04
CA HIS A 824 25.11 -24.43 -9.96
C HIS A 824 26.48 -24.63 -9.33
N ALA A 825 27.18 -23.53 -9.04
CA ALA A 825 28.40 -23.56 -8.26
C ALA A 825 28.13 -22.94 -6.88
N ALA A 826 28.23 -23.73 -5.82
CA ALA A 826 28.07 -23.27 -4.45
C ALA A 826 29.43 -22.84 -3.91
N VAL A 827 29.57 -21.56 -3.56
CA VAL A 827 30.84 -20.94 -3.13
C VAL A 827 30.76 -20.60 -1.64
N LYS A 828 31.84 -20.84 -0.89
CA LYS A 828 31.95 -20.47 0.52
C LYS A 828 33.21 -19.63 0.80
N PRO A 829 33.09 -18.57 1.64
CA PRO A 829 31.84 -18.05 2.20
C PRO A 829 30.97 -17.34 1.13
N ALA A 830 29.68 -17.16 1.43
CA ALA A 830 28.70 -16.66 0.45
C ALA A 830 28.87 -15.17 0.11
N ASN A 831 29.70 -14.42 0.84
CA ASN A 831 29.99 -13.00 0.64
C ASN A 831 31.25 -12.74 -0.21
N HIS A 832 31.53 -13.61 -1.19
CA HIS A 832 32.52 -13.35 -2.23
C HIS A 832 31.93 -12.41 -3.31
N THR A 833 32.77 -11.66 -4.03
CA THR A 833 32.35 -10.88 -5.22
C THR A 833 32.87 -11.46 -6.53
N SER A 834 33.75 -12.47 -6.44
CA SER A 834 34.44 -13.05 -7.59
C SER A 834 33.46 -13.77 -8.50
N THR A 835 33.53 -13.47 -9.80
CA THR A 835 32.63 -14.02 -10.80
C THR A 835 33.03 -15.44 -11.19
N ILE A 836 32.07 -16.37 -11.16
CA ILE A 836 32.29 -17.73 -11.63
C ILE A 836 32.42 -17.71 -13.16
N LYS A 837 33.53 -18.23 -13.67
CA LYS A 837 33.72 -18.48 -15.10
C LYS A 837 33.36 -19.92 -15.41
N TRP A 838 32.47 -20.11 -16.38
CA TRP A 838 32.05 -21.42 -16.82
C TRP A 838 32.76 -21.84 -18.10
N ASN A 839 33.14 -23.12 -18.18
CA ASN A 839 33.74 -23.72 -19.37
C ASN A 839 33.26 -25.16 -19.57
N SER A 840 33.20 -25.61 -20.82
CA SER A 840 33.02 -27.02 -21.18
C SER A 840 34.31 -27.56 -21.77
N SER A 841 34.71 -28.76 -21.37
CA SER A 841 35.87 -29.45 -21.92
C SER A 841 35.72 -29.86 -23.40
N ASP A 842 34.48 -29.95 -23.88
CA ASP A 842 34.14 -30.33 -25.25
C ASP A 842 32.88 -29.59 -25.68
N THR A 843 33.08 -28.52 -26.46
CA THR A 843 32.00 -27.62 -26.95
C THR A 843 31.22 -28.16 -28.14
N ASP A 844 31.62 -29.30 -28.70
CA ASP A 844 30.89 -30.02 -29.74
C ASP A 844 29.94 -31.05 -29.12
N VAL A 845 30.30 -31.62 -27.97
CA VAL A 845 29.40 -32.41 -27.12
C VAL A 845 28.43 -31.53 -26.34
N ALA A 846 28.90 -30.53 -25.59
CA ALA A 846 28.04 -29.62 -24.83
C ALA A 846 28.65 -28.23 -24.63
N VAL A 847 27.85 -27.16 -24.75
CA VAL A 847 28.28 -25.79 -24.44
C VAL A 847 27.73 -25.34 -23.09
N VAL A 848 28.40 -24.40 -22.43
CA VAL A 848 27.92 -23.75 -21.21
C VAL A 848 28.04 -22.23 -21.37
N ASN A 849 27.03 -21.48 -20.92
CA ASN A 849 27.03 -20.01 -20.98
C ASN A 849 27.62 -19.37 -19.70
N SER A 850 27.61 -18.04 -19.62
CA SER A 850 28.19 -17.24 -18.52
C SER A 850 27.61 -17.50 -17.12
N ILE A 851 26.43 -18.13 -17.02
CA ILE A 851 25.73 -18.40 -15.75
C ILE A 851 25.73 -19.89 -15.36
N GLY A 852 26.25 -20.78 -16.20
CA GLY A 852 26.24 -22.24 -15.95
C GLY A 852 25.11 -23.02 -16.62
N MET A 853 24.33 -22.43 -17.52
CA MET A 853 23.35 -23.15 -18.32
C MET A 853 24.06 -23.96 -19.41
N VAL A 854 23.90 -25.28 -19.40
CA VAL A 854 24.55 -26.23 -20.31
C VAL A 854 23.59 -26.67 -21.40
N THR A 855 24.00 -26.66 -22.67
CA THR A 855 23.24 -27.20 -23.81
C THR A 855 23.95 -28.41 -24.40
N GLY A 856 23.27 -29.55 -24.50
CA GLY A 856 23.78 -30.74 -25.20
C GLY A 856 23.71 -30.56 -26.73
N LYS A 857 24.84 -30.76 -27.44
CA LYS A 857 24.94 -30.62 -28.90
C LYS A 857 25.14 -31.94 -29.64
N ALA A 858 25.97 -32.85 -29.11
CA ALA A 858 26.28 -34.13 -29.74
C ALA A 858 26.46 -35.22 -28.68
N VAL A 859 26.26 -36.48 -29.07
CA VAL A 859 26.37 -37.63 -28.17
C VAL A 859 27.80 -37.77 -27.67
N GLY A 860 27.99 -37.78 -26.35
CA GLY A 860 29.32 -37.84 -25.74
C GLY A 860 29.30 -37.54 -24.23
N LYS A 861 30.47 -37.22 -23.68
CA LYS A 861 30.61 -36.69 -22.32
C LYS A 861 31.46 -35.43 -22.36
N ALA A 862 30.99 -34.38 -21.71
CA ALA A 862 31.77 -33.18 -21.47
C ALA A 862 31.86 -32.91 -19.97
N THR A 863 32.94 -32.27 -19.57
CA THR A 863 33.16 -31.83 -18.20
C THR A 863 32.89 -30.34 -18.13
N ILE A 864 31.92 -29.96 -17.30
CA ILE A 864 31.51 -28.58 -17.06
C ILE A 864 32.29 -28.08 -15.85
N LYS A 865 33.09 -27.03 -16.06
CA LYS A 865 33.99 -26.43 -15.09
C LYS A 865 33.41 -25.11 -14.60
N ALA A 866 33.42 -24.91 -13.28
CA ALA A 866 33.24 -23.63 -12.62
C ALA A 866 34.60 -23.19 -12.07
N ILE A 867 35.05 -21.99 -12.46
CA ILE A 867 36.36 -21.43 -12.11
C ILE A 867 36.15 -20.11 -11.37
N ILE A 868 36.68 -19.98 -10.16
CA ILE A 868 36.58 -18.80 -9.31
C ILE A 868 37.84 -18.68 -8.44
N ASP A 869 38.49 -17.51 -8.44
CA ASP A 869 39.72 -17.22 -7.66
C ASP A 869 40.76 -18.35 -7.66
N ASP A 870 41.15 -18.78 -8.87
CA ASP A 870 42.08 -19.88 -9.16
C ASP A 870 41.66 -21.27 -8.62
N GLN A 871 40.50 -21.40 -7.96
CA GLN A 871 39.85 -22.69 -7.72
C GLN A 871 39.08 -23.14 -8.97
N GLU A 872 39.33 -24.36 -9.42
CA GLU A 872 38.56 -25.04 -10.46
C GLU A 872 37.88 -26.26 -9.85
N VAL A 873 36.54 -26.33 -10.00
CA VAL A 873 35.78 -27.57 -9.77
C VAL A 873 34.97 -27.93 -10.99
N SER A 874 34.67 -29.22 -11.12
CA SER A 874 33.99 -29.71 -12.32
C SER A 874 32.98 -30.82 -12.03
N SER A 875 31.95 -30.86 -12.86
CA SER A 875 30.94 -31.91 -12.89
C SER A 875 30.76 -32.41 -14.33
N VAL A 876 30.32 -33.64 -14.49
CA VAL A 876 30.20 -34.29 -15.81
C VAL A 876 28.77 -34.14 -16.33
N VAL A 877 28.64 -33.64 -17.56
CA VAL A 877 27.45 -33.81 -18.38
C VAL A 877 27.65 -34.98 -19.36
N THR A 878 26.69 -35.90 -19.38
CA THR A 878 26.63 -36.94 -20.43
C THR A 878 25.53 -36.57 -21.40
N VAL A 879 25.88 -36.35 -22.67
CA VAL A 879 24.90 -36.05 -23.71
C VAL A 879 24.59 -37.34 -24.46
N GLN A 880 23.31 -37.71 -24.52
CA GLN A 880 22.86 -38.94 -25.16
C GLN A 880 21.95 -38.68 -26.35
N LYS A 881 21.84 -39.66 -27.24
CA LYS A 881 20.82 -39.61 -28.29
C LYS A 881 19.45 -39.85 -27.62
N PRO A 882 18.44 -39.00 -27.85
CA PRO A 882 17.09 -39.33 -27.44
C PRO A 882 16.62 -40.56 -28.23
N SER A 883 15.86 -41.44 -27.58
CA SER A 883 15.47 -42.75 -28.12
C SER A 883 13.97 -42.81 -28.41
N ALA A 884 13.49 -43.84 -29.10
CA ALA A 884 12.06 -44.07 -29.19
C ALA A 884 11.54 -44.59 -27.84
N ALA A 885 10.38 -44.07 -27.39
CA ALA A 885 9.69 -44.64 -26.24
C ALA A 885 9.41 -46.14 -26.46
N THR A 886 9.63 -46.95 -25.44
CA THR A 886 9.38 -48.40 -25.45
C THR A 886 8.21 -48.79 -24.56
N SER A 887 7.92 -48.02 -23.51
CA SER A 887 6.81 -48.27 -22.59
C SER A 887 6.31 -47.00 -21.93
N LEU A 888 5.11 -47.06 -21.36
CA LEU A 888 4.43 -45.99 -20.65
C LEU A 888 3.82 -46.60 -19.38
N GLU A 889 3.92 -45.90 -18.25
CA GLU A 889 3.34 -46.26 -16.96
C GLU A 889 2.51 -45.09 -16.43
N ILE A 890 1.27 -45.32 -16.01
CA ILE A 890 0.46 -44.29 -15.36
C ILE A 890 0.64 -44.32 -13.85
N ILE A 891 0.95 -43.17 -13.27
CA ILE A 891 1.16 -42.97 -11.84
C ILE A 891 0.13 -41.94 -11.36
N GLY A 892 -0.73 -42.32 -10.42
CA GLY A 892 -1.54 -41.35 -9.69
C GLY A 892 -0.70 -40.59 -8.67
N LYS A 893 -0.99 -39.32 -8.43
CA LYS A 893 -0.32 -38.50 -7.40
C LYS A 893 -0.23 -39.28 -6.07
N ASP A 894 0.98 -39.38 -5.52
CA ASP A 894 1.32 -40.14 -4.30
C ASP A 894 0.91 -41.63 -4.33
N GLY A 895 0.82 -42.22 -5.53
CA GLY A 895 0.32 -43.58 -5.74
C GLY A 895 -1.19 -43.73 -5.51
N ALA A 896 -1.93 -42.64 -5.36
CA ALA A 896 -3.34 -42.67 -5.01
C ALA A 896 -4.18 -43.35 -6.10
N ARG A 897 -5.17 -44.14 -5.65
CA ARG A 897 -6.13 -44.88 -6.48
C ARG A 897 -7.58 -44.64 -6.07
N LYS A 898 -7.83 -43.57 -5.30
CA LYS A 898 -9.13 -43.31 -4.65
C LYS A 898 -9.44 -41.81 -4.63
N ILE A 899 -10.69 -41.47 -4.94
CA ILE A 899 -11.27 -40.14 -4.72
C ILE A 899 -12.44 -40.30 -3.74
N ALA A 900 -12.58 -39.43 -2.74
CA ALA A 900 -13.59 -39.56 -1.67
C ALA A 900 -14.62 -38.41 -1.62
N VAL A 901 -14.57 -37.49 -2.60
CA VAL A 901 -15.37 -36.27 -2.65
C VAL A 901 -16.01 -36.15 -4.03
N LYS A 902 -17.30 -35.80 -4.09
CA LYS A 902 -17.99 -35.53 -5.35
C LYS A 902 -17.48 -34.22 -5.96
N GLY A 903 -17.09 -34.22 -7.24
CA GLY A 903 -16.33 -33.14 -7.85
C GLY A 903 -14.84 -33.11 -7.46
N GLY A 904 -14.41 -33.94 -6.51
CA GLY A 904 -13.01 -34.07 -6.13
C GLY A 904 -12.16 -34.64 -7.27
N THR A 905 -10.87 -34.33 -7.25
CA THR A 905 -9.96 -34.65 -8.36
C THR A 905 -8.81 -35.56 -7.94
N LEU A 906 -8.19 -36.21 -8.94
CA LEU A 906 -6.93 -36.93 -8.81
C LEU A 906 -6.10 -36.67 -10.07
N GLN A 907 -4.93 -36.07 -9.90
CA GLN A 907 -3.97 -35.91 -10.99
C GLN A 907 -3.29 -37.24 -11.27
N LEU A 908 -3.25 -37.62 -12.56
CA LEU A 908 -2.41 -38.70 -13.06
C LEU A 908 -1.22 -38.12 -13.85
N SER A 909 -0.10 -38.82 -13.81
CA SER A 909 1.06 -38.57 -14.66
C SER A 909 1.36 -39.81 -15.49
N ALA A 910 2.00 -39.63 -16.65
CA ALA A 910 2.50 -40.72 -17.45
C ALA A 910 4.03 -40.69 -17.40
N LYS A 911 4.65 -41.79 -16.98
CA LYS A 911 6.08 -42.00 -17.05
C LYS A 911 6.40 -42.75 -18.34
N ILE A 912 7.07 -42.09 -19.27
CA ILE A 912 7.48 -42.66 -20.55
C ILE A 912 8.91 -43.18 -20.38
N LEU A 913 9.12 -44.46 -20.70
CA LEU A 913 10.40 -45.14 -20.61
C LEU A 913 10.93 -45.54 -22.00
N PRO A 914 12.25 -45.53 -22.22
CA PRO A 914 13.28 -44.98 -21.30
C PRO A 914 13.12 -43.46 -21.11
N ASP A 915 13.63 -42.92 -20.00
CA ASP A 915 13.43 -41.52 -19.62
C ASP A 915 13.99 -40.51 -20.65
N ASN A 916 14.76 -40.98 -21.64
CA ASN A 916 15.32 -40.21 -22.76
C ASN A 916 14.48 -40.28 -24.06
N ALA A 917 13.19 -40.64 -23.98
CA ALA A 917 12.31 -40.71 -25.14
C ALA A 917 12.18 -39.37 -25.89
N THR A 918 12.23 -39.40 -27.23
CA THR A 918 12.11 -38.24 -28.13
C THR A 918 10.75 -37.54 -28.05
N ASP A 919 9.70 -38.29 -27.73
CA ASP A 919 8.35 -37.80 -27.54
C ASP A 919 7.81 -38.42 -26.25
N LYS A 920 7.28 -37.56 -25.38
CA LYS A 920 6.63 -37.93 -24.11
C LYS A 920 5.17 -37.49 -24.06
N SER A 921 4.63 -36.96 -25.16
CA SER A 921 3.25 -36.49 -25.21
C SER A 921 2.28 -37.66 -25.22
N VAL A 922 1.23 -37.53 -24.42
CA VAL A 922 0.22 -38.58 -24.21
C VAL A 922 -1.17 -38.01 -24.37
N THR A 923 -2.07 -38.83 -24.90
CA THR A 923 -3.51 -38.55 -24.92
C THR A 923 -4.20 -39.34 -23.83
N TRP A 924 -5.02 -38.65 -23.04
CA TRP A 924 -5.79 -39.22 -21.94
C TRP A 924 -7.23 -39.48 -22.35
N SER A 925 -7.78 -40.61 -21.91
CA SER A 925 -9.18 -40.97 -22.15
C SER A 925 -9.75 -41.81 -21.02
N VAL A 926 -11.07 -41.78 -20.82
CA VAL A 926 -11.75 -42.73 -19.94
C VAL A 926 -12.12 -43.97 -20.76
N GLU A 927 -11.52 -45.11 -20.43
CA GLU A 927 -11.80 -46.39 -21.07
C GLU A 927 -13.10 -47.00 -20.54
N LYS A 928 -13.33 -46.95 -19.21
CA LYS A 928 -14.53 -47.47 -18.54
C LYS A 928 -14.92 -46.55 -17.38
N GLY A 929 -16.22 -46.35 -17.14
CA GLY A 929 -16.72 -45.51 -16.03
C GLY A 929 -16.82 -44.01 -16.34
N LYS A 930 -17.33 -43.63 -17.53
CA LYS A 930 -17.47 -42.21 -17.96
C LYS A 930 -18.53 -41.44 -17.15
N GLU A 931 -19.47 -42.19 -16.58
CA GLU A 931 -20.48 -41.79 -15.61
C GLU A 931 -19.90 -41.62 -14.20
N VAL A 932 -18.85 -42.37 -13.85
CA VAL A 932 -18.15 -42.30 -12.56
C VAL A 932 -17.21 -41.08 -12.52
N ALA A 933 -16.45 -40.82 -13.58
CA ALA A 933 -15.54 -39.68 -13.67
C ALA A 933 -15.24 -39.24 -15.12
N SER A 934 -14.67 -38.05 -15.27
CA SER A 934 -14.01 -37.58 -16.51
C SER A 934 -12.50 -37.44 -16.31
N VAL A 935 -11.73 -37.38 -17.40
CA VAL A 935 -10.29 -37.03 -17.38
C VAL A 935 -10.04 -35.84 -18.32
N SER A 936 -9.17 -34.91 -17.92
CA SER A 936 -8.72 -33.77 -18.75
C SER A 936 -7.68 -34.19 -19.80
N LYS A 937 -7.30 -33.25 -20.68
CA LYS A 937 -6.15 -33.42 -21.59
C LYS A 937 -4.81 -33.57 -20.85
N THR A 938 -4.71 -33.16 -19.58
CA THR A 938 -3.51 -33.22 -18.74
C THR A 938 -3.50 -34.42 -17.79
N GLY A 939 -4.52 -35.29 -17.81
CA GLY A 939 -4.60 -36.46 -16.91
C GLY A 939 -5.30 -36.20 -15.58
N LEU A 940 -5.90 -35.02 -15.37
CA LEU A 940 -6.69 -34.71 -14.18
C LEU A 940 -8.03 -35.45 -14.23
N ILE A 941 -8.24 -36.40 -13.32
CA ILE A 941 -9.54 -37.05 -13.12
C ILE A 941 -10.44 -36.14 -12.28
N THR A 942 -11.71 -36.02 -12.65
CA THR A 942 -12.76 -35.37 -11.85
C THR A 942 -13.89 -36.35 -11.56
N ALA A 943 -14.15 -36.62 -10.29
CA ALA A 943 -15.19 -37.54 -9.83
C ALA A 943 -16.61 -36.96 -10.00
N LYS A 944 -17.53 -37.76 -10.57
CA LYS A 944 -18.94 -37.41 -10.77
C LYS A 944 -19.85 -38.21 -9.84
N GLU A 945 -19.69 -39.54 -9.82
CA GLU A 945 -20.48 -40.46 -9.01
C GLU A 945 -19.60 -41.56 -8.40
N LYS A 946 -20.10 -42.24 -7.36
CA LYS A 946 -19.42 -43.37 -6.73
C LYS A 946 -19.31 -44.58 -7.68
N GLY A 947 -18.15 -45.22 -7.74
CA GLY A 947 -17.91 -46.34 -8.66
C GLY A 947 -16.42 -46.56 -8.94
N ASN A 948 -16.11 -47.28 -10.02
CA ASN A 948 -14.74 -47.46 -10.50
C ASN A 948 -14.62 -46.85 -11.90
N VAL A 949 -13.58 -46.03 -12.11
CA VAL A 949 -13.18 -45.52 -13.43
C VAL A 949 -11.85 -46.16 -13.84
N VAL A 950 -11.71 -46.44 -15.13
CA VAL A 950 -10.46 -46.88 -15.75
C VAL A 950 -10.06 -45.81 -16.75
N VAL A 951 -8.93 -45.15 -16.50
CA VAL A 951 -8.36 -44.12 -17.36
C VAL A 951 -7.20 -44.71 -18.15
N LYS A 952 -7.13 -44.40 -19.44
CA LYS A 952 -6.09 -44.84 -20.36
C LYS A 952 -5.27 -43.65 -20.83
N ALA A 953 -3.95 -43.80 -20.80
CA ALA A 953 -3.00 -42.92 -21.47
C ALA A 953 -2.43 -43.64 -22.70
N THR A 954 -2.31 -42.92 -23.81
CA THR A 954 -1.81 -43.44 -25.09
C THR A 954 -0.73 -42.48 -25.61
N LEU A 955 0.47 -42.99 -25.87
CA LEU A 955 1.56 -42.18 -26.41
C LEU A 955 1.20 -41.67 -27.83
N VAL A 956 1.50 -40.41 -28.13
CA VAL A 956 1.14 -39.78 -29.41
C VAL A 956 1.99 -40.33 -30.56
N SER A 957 3.31 -40.35 -30.43
CA SER A 957 4.23 -40.89 -31.46
C SER A 957 4.06 -42.39 -31.75
N ASN A 958 3.56 -43.17 -30.79
CA ASN A 958 3.27 -44.59 -31.00
C ASN A 958 1.99 -45.02 -30.24
N PRO A 959 0.81 -44.98 -30.87
CA PRO A 959 -0.45 -45.35 -30.24
C PRO A 959 -0.58 -46.81 -29.78
N GLN A 960 0.40 -47.68 -30.07
CA GLN A 960 0.48 -49.03 -29.50
C GLN A 960 1.01 -49.03 -28.05
N ILE A 961 1.71 -47.97 -27.64
CA ILE A 961 2.24 -47.81 -26.28
C ILE A 961 1.19 -47.13 -25.42
N THR A 962 0.54 -47.92 -24.56
CA THR A 962 -0.56 -47.47 -23.70
C THR A 962 -0.54 -48.16 -22.34
N ASP A 963 -1.06 -47.51 -21.32
CA ASP A 963 -1.33 -48.11 -20.00
C ASP A 963 -2.71 -47.70 -19.48
N THR A 964 -3.20 -48.39 -18.45
CA THR A 964 -4.52 -48.17 -17.85
C THR A 964 -4.46 -48.08 -16.32
N TYR A 965 -5.06 -47.04 -15.76
CA TYR A 965 -5.07 -46.77 -14.33
C TYR A 965 -6.49 -46.83 -13.76
N LYS A 966 -6.67 -47.72 -12.78
CA LYS A 966 -7.96 -47.93 -12.10
C LYS A 966 -8.05 -47.04 -10.87
N VAL A 967 -9.11 -46.24 -10.79
CA VAL A 967 -9.42 -45.34 -9.67
C VAL A 967 -10.82 -45.64 -9.13
N LYS A 968 -10.94 -45.77 -7.81
CA LYS A 968 -12.22 -45.97 -7.12
C LYS A 968 -12.73 -44.65 -6.54
N VAL A 969 -13.84 -44.15 -7.07
CA VAL A 969 -14.58 -43.05 -6.44
C VAL A 969 -15.45 -43.65 -5.33
N VAL A 970 -15.22 -43.23 -4.09
CA VAL A 970 -16.12 -43.53 -2.98
C VAL A 970 -16.94 -42.29 -2.62
N GLY A 971 -18.15 -42.53 -2.13
CA GLY A 971 -18.97 -41.52 -1.45
C GLY A 971 -19.53 -42.05 -0.14
N LEU A 972 -20.13 -41.16 0.64
CA LEU A 972 -20.95 -41.55 1.80
C LEU A 972 -22.09 -42.44 1.29
N ASP A 973 -22.29 -43.59 1.92
CA ASP A 973 -23.15 -44.67 1.40
C ASP A 973 -24.29 -45.03 2.35
N SER A 974 -23.98 -45.15 3.64
CA SER A 974 -24.96 -45.45 4.69
C SER A 974 -24.75 -44.57 5.92
N ILE A 975 -25.84 -44.21 6.58
CA ILE A 975 -25.86 -43.60 7.91
C ILE A 975 -26.66 -44.50 8.85
N THR A 976 -26.13 -44.73 10.05
CA THR A 976 -26.80 -45.41 11.15
C THR A 976 -27.06 -44.41 12.27
N LEU A 977 -28.32 -44.36 12.71
CA LEU A 977 -28.83 -43.54 13.80
C LEU A 977 -29.31 -44.44 14.94
N GLU A 978 -28.70 -44.28 16.11
CA GLU A 978 -28.97 -45.03 17.34
C GLU A 978 -29.29 -44.04 18.48
N ALA A 979 -30.06 -44.46 19.47
CA ALA A 979 -30.18 -43.74 20.75
C ALA A 979 -29.61 -44.60 21.87
N ASN A 980 -29.03 -43.99 22.91
CA ASN A 980 -28.68 -44.72 24.13
C ASN A 980 -29.91 -45.25 24.89
N LYS A 981 -31.10 -44.65 24.66
CA LYS A 981 -32.40 -45.09 25.18
C LYS A 981 -33.51 -44.81 24.16
N GLU A 982 -34.16 -45.87 23.68
CA GLU A 982 -35.34 -45.76 22.79
C GLU A 982 -36.66 -45.65 23.55
N LYS A 983 -36.68 -46.04 24.82
CA LYS A 983 -37.82 -45.87 25.74
C LYS A 983 -37.45 -44.80 26.76
N LEU A 984 -38.21 -43.72 26.79
CA LEU A 984 -38.04 -42.60 27.72
C LEU A 984 -39.30 -42.42 28.56
N TYR A 985 -39.15 -41.81 29.72
CA TYR A 985 -40.26 -41.18 30.43
C TYR A 985 -40.31 -39.69 30.07
N ARG A 986 -41.45 -39.02 30.30
CA ARG A 986 -41.61 -37.57 30.16
C ARG A 986 -40.47 -36.80 30.83
N ASP A 987 -40.03 -35.72 30.19
CA ASP A 987 -38.89 -34.87 30.57
C ASP A 987 -37.52 -35.57 30.67
N LYS A 988 -37.41 -36.86 30.29
CA LYS A 988 -36.12 -37.54 30.20
C LYS A 988 -35.47 -37.30 28.84
N MET A 989 -34.14 -37.35 28.84
CA MET A 989 -33.32 -37.17 27.66
C MET A 989 -32.64 -38.48 27.24
N ALA A 990 -32.34 -38.57 25.94
CA ALA A 990 -31.50 -39.61 25.35
C ALA A 990 -30.51 -38.97 24.38
N ASP A 991 -29.32 -39.55 24.30
CA ASP A 991 -28.28 -39.13 23.38
C ASP A 991 -28.38 -39.94 22.09
N LEU A 992 -28.36 -39.24 20.95
CA LEU A 992 -28.27 -39.84 19.62
C LEU A 992 -26.81 -40.05 19.24
N LYS A 993 -26.51 -41.27 18.82
CA LYS A 993 -25.26 -41.61 18.16
C LYS A 993 -25.52 -41.72 16.66
N ILE A 994 -24.70 -41.02 15.87
CA ILE A 994 -24.68 -41.14 14.41
C ILE A 994 -23.35 -41.78 14.03
N SER A 995 -23.39 -42.77 13.14
CA SER A 995 -22.21 -43.26 12.45
C SER A 995 -22.48 -43.34 10.95
N GLY A 996 -21.43 -43.18 10.15
CA GLY A 996 -21.51 -43.28 8.69
C GLY A 996 -20.52 -44.29 8.14
N ARG A 997 -20.78 -44.78 6.93
CA ARG A 997 -19.81 -45.55 6.15
C ARG A 997 -19.72 -45.04 4.71
N TYR A 998 -18.52 -45.08 4.18
CA TYR A 998 -18.25 -44.90 2.76
C TYR A 998 -18.59 -46.17 1.97
N SER A 999 -18.81 -46.04 0.66
CA SER A 999 -19.10 -47.15 -0.27
C SER A 999 -17.97 -48.19 -0.46
N ASP A 1000 -16.84 -48.05 0.25
CA ASP A 1000 -15.83 -49.10 0.42
C ASP A 1000 -15.90 -49.83 1.78
N GLY A 1001 -16.98 -49.60 2.54
CA GLY A 1001 -17.23 -50.21 3.85
C GLY A 1001 -16.51 -49.54 5.03
N LYS A 1002 -15.57 -48.62 4.79
CA LYS A 1002 -14.85 -47.91 5.86
C LYS A 1002 -15.77 -46.94 6.58
N ALA A 1003 -15.52 -46.72 7.88
CA ALA A 1003 -16.20 -45.70 8.65
C ALA A 1003 -15.96 -44.31 8.04
N ALA A 1004 -17.00 -43.47 8.04
CA ALA A 1004 -16.90 -42.07 7.66
C ALA A 1004 -16.74 -41.21 8.91
N ASP A 1005 -15.75 -40.32 8.90
CA ASP A 1005 -15.74 -39.19 9.84
C ASP A 1005 -16.86 -38.22 9.44
N LEU A 1006 -17.61 -37.75 10.43
CA LEU A 1006 -18.76 -36.87 10.28
C LEU A 1006 -18.55 -35.50 10.94
N SER A 1007 -17.32 -35.19 11.39
CA SER A 1007 -16.89 -33.91 11.97
C SER A 1007 -17.38 -32.70 11.16
N GLU A 1008 -17.10 -32.69 9.86
CA GLU A 1008 -17.48 -31.64 8.89
C GLU A 1008 -18.85 -31.87 8.22
N ALA A 1009 -19.66 -32.82 8.70
CA ALA A 1009 -20.92 -33.17 8.03
C ALA A 1009 -22.06 -32.20 8.41
N THR A 1010 -22.87 -31.83 7.41
CA THR A 1010 -24.15 -31.13 7.68
C THR A 1010 -25.21 -32.15 8.10
N ILE A 1011 -25.63 -32.07 9.37
CA ILE A 1011 -26.55 -33.03 10.00
C ILE A 1011 -27.93 -32.40 10.24
N LYS A 1012 -29.00 -32.98 9.67
CA LYS A 1012 -30.39 -32.50 9.82
C LYS A 1012 -31.31 -33.60 10.36
N TYR A 1013 -31.68 -33.47 11.63
CA TYR A 1013 -32.66 -34.34 12.29
C TYR A 1013 -34.10 -34.03 11.88
N THR A 1014 -34.94 -35.06 11.79
CA THR A 1014 -36.39 -34.95 11.56
C THR A 1014 -37.12 -35.91 12.48
N SER A 1015 -38.16 -35.43 13.17
CA SER A 1015 -39.11 -36.24 13.95
C SER A 1015 -40.46 -36.27 13.26
N SER A 1016 -41.12 -37.43 13.25
CA SER A 1016 -42.51 -37.58 12.78
C SER A 1016 -43.54 -36.88 13.65
N ASN A 1017 -43.23 -36.61 14.93
CA ASN A 1017 -44.08 -35.83 15.82
C ASN A 1017 -43.23 -35.01 16.81
N LYS A 1018 -43.29 -33.67 16.69
CA LYS A 1018 -42.55 -32.74 17.54
C LYS A 1018 -43.19 -32.48 18.90
N LYS A 1019 -44.47 -32.85 19.10
CA LYS A 1019 -45.13 -32.81 20.41
C LYS A 1019 -44.65 -33.94 21.33
N ILE A 1020 -44.20 -35.06 20.77
CA ILE A 1020 -43.71 -36.23 21.53
C ILE A 1020 -42.21 -36.09 21.85
N ILE A 1021 -41.40 -35.66 20.88
CA ILE A 1021 -39.96 -35.41 21.08
C ILE A 1021 -39.45 -34.18 20.31
N SER A 1022 -38.53 -33.44 20.93
CA SER A 1022 -37.67 -32.47 20.25
C SER A 1022 -36.21 -32.95 20.22
N ILE A 1023 -35.41 -32.43 19.29
CA ILE A 1023 -33.98 -32.79 19.14
C ILE A 1023 -33.16 -31.52 19.04
N ARG A 1024 -32.10 -31.41 19.85
CA ARG A 1024 -31.13 -30.30 19.80
C ARG A 1024 -29.72 -30.84 19.99
N LYS A 1025 -28.83 -30.54 19.03
CA LYS A 1025 -27.40 -30.96 19.06
C LYS A 1025 -27.18 -32.45 19.39
N GLY A 1026 -27.98 -33.34 18.82
CA GLY A 1026 -27.87 -34.78 19.06
C GLY A 1026 -28.53 -35.29 20.35
N VAL A 1027 -29.16 -34.43 21.16
CA VAL A 1027 -29.91 -34.85 22.34
C VAL A 1027 -31.41 -34.82 22.05
N ILE A 1028 -32.12 -35.89 22.38
CA ILE A 1028 -33.59 -36.00 22.39
C ILE A 1028 -34.10 -35.46 23.74
N THR A 1029 -35.16 -34.66 23.72
CA THR A 1029 -35.98 -34.35 24.90
C THR A 1029 -37.37 -34.93 24.69
N ALA A 1030 -37.83 -35.77 25.63
CA ALA A 1030 -39.17 -36.33 25.64
C ALA A 1030 -40.19 -35.36 26.26
N HIS A 1031 -41.32 -35.19 25.59
CA HIS A 1031 -42.43 -34.34 26.01
C HIS A 1031 -43.67 -35.23 26.19
N ASP A 1032 -44.61 -35.25 25.24
CA ASP A 1032 -45.84 -36.02 25.37
C ASP A 1032 -45.64 -37.54 25.21
N PRO A 1033 -46.39 -38.37 25.95
CA PRO A 1033 -46.37 -39.83 25.80
C PRO A 1033 -46.85 -40.25 24.41
N GLY A 1034 -46.20 -41.26 23.85
CA GLY A 1034 -46.52 -41.77 22.51
C GLY A 1034 -45.32 -42.34 21.78
N LYS A 1035 -45.44 -42.41 20.45
CA LYS A 1035 -44.42 -42.98 19.54
C LYS A 1035 -44.03 -41.95 18.49
N ALA A 1036 -42.73 -41.68 18.35
CA ALA A 1036 -42.18 -40.83 17.30
C ALA A 1036 -41.07 -41.56 16.54
N ILE A 1037 -40.98 -41.31 15.24
CA ILE A 1037 -39.93 -41.87 14.37
C ILE A 1037 -38.96 -40.75 14.01
N LEU A 1038 -37.68 -41.00 14.29
CA LEU A 1038 -36.56 -40.15 13.95
C LEU A 1038 -35.86 -40.65 12.68
N TYR A 1039 -35.44 -39.69 11.87
CA TYR A 1039 -34.46 -39.89 10.80
C TYR A 1039 -33.46 -38.73 10.86
N VAL A 1040 -32.23 -38.99 10.42
CA VAL A 1040 -31.25 -37.94 10.18
C VAL A 1040 -30.81 -37.96 8.73
N LYS A 1041 -30.77 -36.79 8.11
CA LYS A 1041 -30.16 -36.57 6.80
C LYS A 1041 -28.79 -35.98 7.02
N VAL A 1042 -27.76 -36.68 6.54
CA VAL A 1042 -26.35 -36.27 6.66
C VAL A 1042 -25.84 -35.94 5.26
N SER A 1043 -25.20 -34.78 5.10
CA SER A 1043 -24.52 -34.41 3.86
C SER A 1043 -23.03 -34.18 4.15
N LEU A 1044 -22.18 -34.91 3.44
CA LEU A 1044 -20.72 -34.89 3.58
C LEU A 1044 -20.08 -35.05 2.20
N ASN A 1045 -19.08 -34.23 1.89
CA ASN A 1045 -18.26 -34.36 0.67
C ASN A 1045 -19.08 -34.43 -0.65
N GLY A 1046 -20.20 -33.70 -0.70
CA GLY A 1046 -21.13 -33.66 -1.83
C GLY A 1046 -22.09 -34.84 -1.96
N TYR A 1047 -22.09 -35.78 -1.01
CA TYR A 1047 -23.03 -36.90 -0.92
C TYR A 1047 -24.03 -36.70 0.22
N THR A 1048 -25.31 -36.96 -0.03
CA THR A 1048 -26.39 -36.85 0.98
C THR A 1048 -27.05 -38.20 1.19
N VAL A 1049 -27.08 -38.67 2.43
CA VAL A 1049 -27.64 -39.98 2.83
C VAL A 1049 -28.61 -39.79 4.00
N ASN A 1050 -29.73 -40.52 3.97
CA ASN A 1050 -30.66 -40.61 5.10
C ASN A 1050 -30.31 -41.83 5.98
N SER A 1051 -30.53 -41.73 7.29
CA SER A 1051 -30.38 -42.86 8.21
C SER A 1051 -31.50 -43.89 8.09
N ASN A 1052 -31.33 -45.01 8.79
CA ASN A 1052 -32.45 -45.83 9.25
C ASN A 1052 -33.50 -45.01 10.01
N ALA A 1053 -34.72 -45.53 10.07
CA ALA A 1053 -35.73 -45.11 11.03
C ALA A 1053 -35.28 -45.51 12.44
N LEU A 1054 -35.36 -44.59 13.39
CA LEU A 1054 -35.19 -44.86 14.82
C LEU A 1054 -36.48 -44.53 15.54
N LYS A 1055 -37.08 -45.50 16.23
CA LYS A 1055 -38.38 -45.35 16.90
C LYS A 1055 -38.18 -45.05 18.37
N ILE A 1056 -38.63 -43.88 18.81
CA ILE A 1056 -38.63 -43.48 20.22
C ILE A 1056 -40.04 -43.65 20.78
N VAL A 1057 -40.12 -44.22 21.98
CA VAL A 1057 -41.35 -44.39 22.74
C VAL A 1057 -41.24 -43.59 24.03
N VAL A 1058 -42.10 -42.58 24.17
CA VAL A 1058 -42.24 -41.84 25.42
C VAL A 1058 -43.38 -42.49 26.22
N LYS A 1059 -43.06 -42.94 27.43
CA LYS A 1059 -44.00 -43.35 28.47
C LYS A 1059 -44.19 -42.18 29.44
N THR A 1060 -45.22 -42.26 30.27
CA THR A 1060 -45.35 -41.46 31.49
C THR A 1060 -45.39 -42.38 32.72
N SER A 1061 -45.30 -41.81 33.92
CA SER A 1061 -45.37 -42.52 35.20
C SER A 1061 -46.14 -41.69 36.22
N ILE A 1062 -46.49 -42.26 37.36
CA ILE A 1062 -47.21 -41.52 38.40
C ILE A 1062 -46.37 -40.33 38.87
N GLU A 1063 -45.06 -40.50 39.06
CA GLU A 1063 -44.10 -39.43 39.42
C GLU A 1063 -44.04 -38.31 38.38
N SER A 1064 -44.30 -38.64 37.11
CA SER A 1064 -44.28 -37.68 36.01
C SER A 1064 -45.57 -36.84 36.04
N ILE A 1065 -46.71 -37.47 36.34
CA ILE A 1065 -48.01 -36.81 36.48
C ILE A 1065 -48.07 -36.00 37.78
N GLU A 1066 -47.54 -36.53 38.89
CA GLU A 1066 -47.40 -35.83 40.18
C GLU A 1066 -46.67 -34.50 39.96
N LYS A 1067 -45.51 -34.52 39.30
CA LYS A 1067 -44.73 -33.31 38.99
C LYS A 1067 -45.42 -32.33 38.05
N LEU A 1068 -46.25 -32.80 37.12
CA LEU A 1068 -47.08 -31.92 36.31
C LEU A 1068 -48.14 -31.24 37.16
N VAL A 1069 -48.87 -31.99 38.00
CA VAL A 1069 -49.89 -31.42 38.90
C VAL A 1069 -49.27 -30.40 39.86
N ASP A 1070 -48.12 -30.71 40.44
CA ASP A 1070 -47.40 -29.79 41.33
C ASP A 1070 -46.91 -28.54 40.57
N GLY A 1071 -46.28 -28.72 39.39
CA GLY A 1071 -45.76 -27.60 38.59
C GLY A 1071 -46.84 -26.65 38.07
N TYR A 1072 -47.99 -27.18 37.66
CA TYR A 1072 -49.15 -26.36 37.28
C TYR A 1072 -49.82 -25.69 38.49
N ALA A 1073 -49.65 -26.22 39.71
CA ALA A 1073 -50.13 -25.57 40.93
C ALA A 1073 -49.21 -24.40 41.33
N ASP A 1074 -47.89 -24.58 41.15
CA ASP A 1074 -46.88 -23.54 41.35
C ASP A 1074 -47.02 -22.37 40.36
N ASP A 1075 -47.38 -22.63 39.09
CA ASP A 1075 -47.61 -21.59 38.08
C ASP A 1075 -49.05 -21.01 38.08
N GLY A 1076 -49.97 -21.65 38.80
CA GLY A 1076 -51.36 -21.22 38.99
C GLY A 1076 -52.35 -21.69 37.91
N SER A 1077 -51.91 -22.47 36.92
CA SER A 1077 -52.77 -23.06 35.86
C SER A 1077 -53.69 -24.17 36.38
N ILE A 1078 -53.52 -24.63 37.62
CA ILE A 1078 -54.50 -25.38 38.41
C ILE A 1078 -54.55 -24.84 39.82
N ASP A 1079 -55.75 -24.75 40.43
CA ASP A 1079 -55.83 -24.28 41.81
C ASP A 1079 -55.30 -25.31 42.83
N ASN A 1080 -54.68 -24.80 43.90
CA ASN A 1080 -54.06 -25.61 44.96
C ASN A 1080 -55.03 -26.62 45.63
N ARG A 1081 -56.33 -26.36 45.61
CA ARG A 1081 -57.33 -27.27 46.20
C ARG A 1081 -57.58 -28.45 45.28
N LEU A 1082 -57.70 -28.22 43.97
CA LEU A 1082 -57.88 -29.27 42.97
C LEU A 1082 -56.59 -30.08 42.80
N ALA A 1083 -55.43 -29.43 42.73
CA ALA A 1083 -54.13 -30.10 42.74
C ALA A 1083 -54.00 -31.06 43.94
N GLY A 1084 -54.24 -30.57 45.16
CA GLY A 1084 -54.23 -31.40 46.37
C GLY A 1084 -55.31 -32.49 46.47
N GLN A 1085 -56.33 -32.49 45.60
CA GLN A 1085 -57.27 -33.61 45.42
C GLN A 1085 -56.77 -34.62 44.39
N LEU A 1086 -56.17 -34.14 43.30
CA LEU A 1086 -55.57 -34.96 42.25
C LEU A 1086 -54.36 -35.73 42.77
N SER A 1087 -53.41 -35.08 43.44
CA SER A 1087 -52.22 -35.75 44.00
C SER A 1087 -52.58 -36.86 45.00
N LYS A 1088 -53.66 -36.70 45.79
CA LYS A 1088 -54.17 -37.78 46.67
C LYS A 1088 -54.61 -39.03 45.91
N HIS A 1089 -55.13 -38.90 44.69
CA HIS A 1089 -55.48 -40.06 43.86
C HIS A 1089 -54.26 -40.66 43.16
N LEU A 1090 -53.23 -39.86 42.84
CA LEU A 1090 -51.94 -40.33 42.37
C LEU A 1090 -51.20 -41.13 43.47
N ASP A 1091 -51.06 -40.57 44.67
CA ASP A 1091 -50.52 -41.23 45.87
C ASP A 1091 -51.18 -42.60 46.13
N GLN A 1092 -52.51 -42.63 46.03
CA GLN A 1092 -53.30 -43.86 46.21
C GLN A 1092 -53.10 -44.85 45.06
N ALA A 1093 -52.93 -44.39 43.83
CA ALA A 1093 -52.61 -45.27 42.70
C ALA A 1093 -51.21 -45.86 42.85
N LYS A 1094 -50.23 -45.04 43.25
CA LYS A 1094 -48.83 -45.39 43.49
C LYS A 1094 -48.64 -46.43 44.56
N LYS A 1095 -49.15 -46.13 45.76
CA LYS A 1095 -49.08 -47.01 46.92
C LYS A 1095 -49.68 -48.40 46.67
N GLU A 1096 -50.68 -48.51 45.80
CA GLU A 1096 -51.27 -49.80 45.42
C GLU A 1096 -50.53 -50.47 44.25
N HIS A 1097 -49.96 -49.71 43.30
CA HIS A 1097 -49.11 -50.26 42.23
C HIS A 1097 -47.80 -50.83 42.78
N ASP A 1098 -47.14 -50.11 43.69
CA ASP A 1098 -45.91 -50.54 44.38
C ASP A 1098 -46.10 -51.83 45.20
N ARG A 1099 -47.35 -52.15 45.56
CA ARG A 1099 -47.75 -53.40 46.24
C ARG A 1099 -48.12 -54.54 45.29
N GLY A 1100 -48.09 -54.31 43.97
CA GLY A 1100 -48.59 -55.25 42.96
C GLY A 1100 -50.11 -55.36 42.90
N HIS A 1101 -50.86 -54.44 43.51
CA HIS A 1101 -52.32 -54.42 43.52
C HIS A 1101 -52.91 -53.67 42.32
N ASP A 1102 -52.49 -54.01 41.09
CA ASP A 1102 -52.75 -53.15 39.91
C ASP A 1102 -54.24 -52.90 39.63
N LYS A 1103 -55.14 -53.84 39.98
CA LYS A 1103 -56.59 -53.62 39.86
C LYS A 1103 -57.06 -52.42 40.72
N GLN A 1104 -56.45 -52.22 41.88
CA GLN A 1104 -56.73 -51.11 42.78
C GLN A 1104 -55.98 -49.85 42.34
N ALA A 1105 -54.75 -49.96 41.81
CA ALA A 1105 -54.03 -48.84 41.20
C ALA A 1105 -54.79 -48.24 40.00
N VAL A 1106 -55.25 -49.10 39.07
CA VAL A 1106 -56.13 -48.76 37.94
C VAL A 1106 -57.43 -48.10 38.41
N LYS A 1107 -58.02 -48.56 39.52
CA LYS A 1107 -59.22 -47.93 40.11
C LYS A 1107 -58.91 -46.52 40.63
N ASN A 1108 -57.78 -46.32 41.30
CA ASN A 1108 -57.37 -45.02 41.83
C ASN A 1108 -56.99 -44.03 40.71
N MET A 1109 -56.34 -44.49 39.64
CA MET A 1109 -56.07 -43.69 38.45
C MET A 1109 -57.36 -43.33 37.67
N LYS A 1110 -58.36 -44.23 37.65
CA LYS A 1110 -59.71 -43.87 37.16
C LYS A 1110 -60.42 -42.86 38.06
N ASN A 1111 -60.17 -42.87 39.37
CA ASN A 1111 -60.67 -41.83 40.29
C ASN A 1111 -59.98 -40.48 40.04
N PHE A 1112 -58.65 -40.47 39.79
CA PHE A 1112 -57.92 -39.28 39.34
C PHE A 1112 -58.55 -38.68 38.09
N LEU A 1113 -58.73 -39.48 37.02
CA LEU A 1113 -59.38 -39.03 35.78
C LEU A 1113 -60.82 -38.55 35.99
N LYS A 1114 -61.59 -39.20 36.89
CA LYS A 1114 -62.95 -38.79 37.23
C LYS A 1114 -62.98 -37.45 37.98
N GLN A 1115 -61.99 -37.20 38.84
CA GLN A 1115 -61.84 -35.93 39.55
C GLN A 1115 -61.38 -34.82 38.59
N LEU A 1116 -60.38 -35.09 37.75
CA LEU A 1116 -59.86 -34.16 36.74
C LEU A 1116 -60.95 -33.71 35.75
N ASN A 1117 -61.83 -34.62 35.33
CA ASN A 1117 -62.87 -34.35 34.33
C ASN A 1117 -64.25 -34.02 34.92
N LYS A 1118 -64.35 -33.73 36.22
CA LYS A 1118 -65.62 -33.29 36.80
C LYS A 1118 -65.93 -31.86 36.33
N LYS A 1119 -67.05 -31.64 35.63
CA LYS A 1119 -67.43 -30.34 35.03
C LYS A 1119 -67.38 -29.13 35.98
N GLU A 1120 -67.57 -29.34 37.28
CA GLU A 1120 -67.42 -28.28 38.31
C GLU A 1120 -65.98 -27.74 38.45
N ASN A 1121 -65.00 -28.55 38.06
CA ASN A 1121 -63.57 -28.28 38.15
C ASN A 1121 -63.02 -27.54 36.91
N ASP A 1122 -63.80 -27.43 35.82
CA ASP A 1122 -63.38 -26.78 34.57
C ASP A 1122 -63.03 -25.29 34.71
N LYS A 1123 -63.46 -24.66 35.81
CA LYS A 1123 -63.13 -23.26 36.17
C LYS A 1123 -61.92 -23.13 37.12
N HIS A 1124 -61.27 -24.25 37.43
CA HIS A 1124 -60.21 -24.39 38.43
C HIS A 1124 -58.92 -24.99 37.83
N ILE A 1125 -58.88 -25.14 36.51
CA ILE A 1125 -57.79 -25.72 35.72
C ILE A 1125 -57.86 -25.17 34.29
N ASP A 1126 -56.73 -24.85 33.68
CA ASP A 1126 -56.66 -24.43 32.28
C ASP A 1126 -56.91 -25.60 31.32
N ASP A 1127 -57.56 -25.33 30.18
CA ASP A 1127 -57.96 -26.37 29.21
C ASP A 1127 -56.75 -27.17 28.68
N ASP A 1128 -55.65 -26.51 28.33
CA ASP A 1128 -54.41 -27.16 27.85
C ASP A 1128 -53.76 -28.04 28.94
N VAL A 1129 -53.79 -27.58 30.20
CA VAL A 1129 -53.28 -28.33 31.35
C VAL A 1129 -54.13 -29.57 31.63
N LYS A 1130 -55.45 -29.41 31.53
CA LYS A 1130 -56.42 -30.51 31.65
C LYS A 1130 -56.27 -31.50 30.50
N GLU A 1131 -56.01 -31.07 29.26
CA GLU A 1131 -55.72 -31.95 28.12
C GLU A 1131 -54.43 -32.75 28.37
N ASN A 1132 -53.35 -32.09 28.79
CA ASN A 1132 -52.06 -32.73 29.08
C ASN A 1132 -52.16 -33.78 30.20
N LEU A 1133 -52.77 -33.44 31.34
CA LEU A 1133 -52.95 -34.38 32.45
C LEU A 1133 -53.88 -35.55 32.07
N ASN A 1134 -54.87 -35.33 31.20
CA ASN A 1134 -55.67 -36.40 30.63
C ASN A 1134 -54.85 -37.31 29.71
N ALA A 1135 -54.04 -36.76 28.82
CA ALA A 1135 -53.22 -37.53 27.89
C ALA A 1135 -52.26 -38.45 28.65
N ASP A 1136 -51.55 -37.92 29.65
CA ASP A 1136 -50.63 -38.71 30.48
C ASP A 1136 -51.36 -39.76 31.33
N ALA A 1137 -52.41 -39.39 32.07
CA ALA A 1137 -53.12 -40.33 32.94
C ALA A 1137 -53.83 -41.45 32.15
N ASN A 1138 -54.37 -41.17 30.96
CA ASN A 1138 -54.92 -42.20 30.09
C ASN A 1138 -53.80 -43.08 29.47
N ALA A 1139 -52.67 -42.52 29.04
CA ALA A 1139 -51.55 -43.30 28.52
C ALA A 1139 -50.93 -44.24 29.57
N LEU A 1140 -50.83 -43.79 30.83
CA LEU A 1140 -50.40 -44.62 31.95
C LEU A 1140 -51.42 -45.73 32.25
N LEU A 1141 -52.72 -45.38 32.30
CA LEU A 1141 -53.81 -46.32 32.51
C LEU A 1141 -53.88 -47.40 31.44
N GLU A 1142 -53.74 -47.03 30.16
CA GLU A 1142 -53.62 -47.99 29.06
C GLU A 1142 -52.41 -48.90 29.21
N SER A 1143 -51.27 -48.37 29.67
CA SER A 1143 -50.07 -49.21 29.87
C SER A 1143 -50.27 -50.27 30.95
N TRP A 1144 -50.90 -49.93 32.08
CA TRP A 1144 -51.22 -50.88 33.15
C TRP A 1144 -52.32 -51.88 32.78
N ILE A 1145 -53.24 -51.51 31.88
CA ILE A 1145 -54.28 -52.41 31.39
C ILE A 1145 -53.72 -53.39 30.35
N ASN A 1146 -52.81 -52.95 29.48
CA ASN A 1146 -52.24 -53.76 28.39
C ASN A 1146 -50.98 -54.56 28.79
N GLU A 1147 -50.42 -54.36 29.98
CA GLU A 1147 -49.34 -55.19 30.55
C GLU A 1147 -49.90 -56.41 31.33
N LYS A 1148 -51.17 -56.78 31.11
CA LYS A 1148 -51.86 -58.01 31.56
C LYS A 1148 -52.61 -58.70 30.43
#